data_AF-A0A5J4UGY3-F1
#
_entry.id   AF-A0A5J4UGY3-F1
#
_cell.length_a   1.000
_cell.length_b   1.000
_cell.length_c   1.000
_cell.angle_alpha   90.00
_cell.angle_beta   90.00
_cell.angle_gamma   90.00
#
_symmetry.space_group_name_H-M   'P 1'
#
loop_
_entity.id
_entity.type
_entity.pdbx_description
1 polymer ?
#
loop_
_entity_poly.entity_id
_entity_poly.type
_entity_poly.pdbx_seq_one_letter_code
_entity_poly.pdbx_strand_id
1 'polypeptide(L)'
;MLARIYQLMAFDKLLLIFTLVTFVRPRVFSLSKLSLQGSDTIINDQRTGAQIQIDTNDGVLPWGNSSTDSKLQIFPSGYTSASNFAIYSLKGYPQETCTGPINYYNSSFFELESAAALAYYSQNIYPSGLHIYNCHAKYLKTLTDAQPTGTTQTFYTGCNLNYDSTAILSGIASEDCYGSSGSFTDTCKTQCVNGSTKQTYGSSLRLGQFTRSSGGYSQSEFQEIIARFGPVMAYSERNQRWQIYYGWHSDFSPSLLTFQYMYRVGKANLQLASEFLSPWPLVNQLKFFVQPPADCTSSSVPKFGCKCTSSYQPYGCICPTTPEGLLYISKLRCPCITNDQRGSCKTCTGATSDASDCICPTTPQGLLNVPIDRCYCISGDLRQDCQAEKCRSSQKPPQGCICSGYYAPTGCTCPILGTDMEEGLSTSTCPCIKNDVRSQCQPTACTSSSVPQQGCICSQIASPSACTCPDNPQDLIGVPTARCPCKDENVDPRGLCQTCTGATGQPSDCNCPTTPSGLHNVPKSQCPCITNDQRGSCQLCSYSNDDPECICPTTPDGLQNVPKNKCPCISGDLRSDCQPEKCTSSVKPPQGCICSGYNTPSGCTCPTAGTDMDQRLSTSTCPCIKDDVRSLCKPTDCTTEEYDFPPPQGCFCSQMGSPTGCMCYGLYHPIGCICTTESGALVDTPKEQCECLIDDYRQDCQDVDKDASGSIVVLLSVVATVLVLPVFALFC
;
A
#
# COMPACT_ATOMS: atom_id res chain seq x y z
N MET A 1 -30.81 -30.74 0.33
CA MET A 1 -29.97 -30.04 -0.68
C MET A 1 -30.09 -28.51 -0.57
N LEU A 2 -31.31 -27.94 -0.48
CA LEU A 2 -31.53 -26.50 -0.26
C LEU A 2 -30.91 -25.92 1.03
N ALA A 3 -30.86 -26.68 2.13
CA ALA A 3 -30.17 -26.26 3.36
C ALA A 3 -28.63 -26.13 3.20
N ARG A 4 -28.02 -26.80 2.21
CA ARG A 4 -26.59 -26.64 1.90
C ARG A 4 -26.30 -25.40 1.07
N ILE A 5 -27.23 -24.95 0.23
CA ILE A 5 -27.04 -23.78 -0.64
C ILE A 5 -27.14 -22.48 0.15
N TYR A 6 -28.03 -22.40 1.15
CA TYR A 6 -28.11 -21.23 2.05
C TYR A 6 -26.89 -21.07 2.96
N GLN A 7 -26.21 -22.16 3.33
CA GLN A 7 -24.94 -22.10 4.08
C GLN A 7 -23.77 -21.58 3.23
N LEU A 8 -23.75 -21.81 1.92
CA LEU A 8 -22.66 -21.36 1.03
C LEU A 8 -22.73 -19.85 0.73
N MET A 9 -23.92 -19.28 0.50
CA MET A 9 -24.05 -17.85 0.18
C MET A 9 -23.84 -16.91 1.39
N ALA A 10 -24.12 -17.39 2.61
CA ALA A 10 -23.74 -16.67 3.82
C ALA A 10 -22.23 -16.71 4.07
N PHE A 11 -21.56 -17.79 3.64
CA PHE A 11 -20.11 -17.95 3.77
C PHE A 11 -19.34 -16.98 2.87
N ASP A 12 -19.76 -16.73 1.62
CA ASP A 12 -19.05 -15.83 0.71
C ASP A 12 -19.12 -14.36 1.13
N LYS A 13 -20.25 -13.90 1.71
CA LYS A 13 -20.34 -12.54 2.28
C LYS A 13 -19.56 -12.42 3.59
N LEU A 14 -19.47 -13.49 4.38
CA LEU A 14 -18.61 -13.52 5.58
C LEU A 14 -17.13 -13.53 5.18
N LEU A 15 -16.77 -14.23 4.10
CA LEU A 15 -15.41 -14.27 3.53
C LEU A 15 -15.02 -12.90 2.96
N LEU A 16 -15.94 -12.17 2.34
CA LEU A 16 -15.70 -10.81 1.82
C LEU A 16 -15.50 -9.77 2.93
N ILE A 17 -16.15 -9.94 4.08
CA ILE A 17 -15.94 -9.07 5.25
C ILE A 17 -14.65 -9.45 6.00
N PHE A 18 -14.28 -10.74 6.04
CA PHE A 18 -13.01 -11.18 6.63
C PHE A 18 -11.78 -10.93 5.75
N THR A 19 -11.93 -10.76 4.43
CA THR A 19 -10.80 -10.50 3.52
C THR A 19 -10.42 -9.03 3.39
N LEU A 20 -11.22 -8.09 3.92
CA LEU A 20 -10.91 -6.65 3.89
C LEU A 20 -10.22 -6.12 5.15
N VAL A 21 -10.12 -6.94 6.20
CA VAL A 21 -9.22 -6.65 7.33
C VAL A 21 -7.96 -7.47 7.12
N THR A 22 -7.07 -6.99 6.24
CA THR A 22 -5.67 -7.45 6.28
C THR A 22 -5.16 -7.14 7.67
N PHE A 23 -5.11 -8.17 8.53
CA PHE A 23 -4.51 -8.09 9.85
C PHE A 23 -3.05 -7.70 9.65
N VAL A 24 -2.77 -6.40 9.75
CA VAL A 24 -1.41 -5.87 9.86
C VAL A 24 -0.87 -6.49 11.14
N ARG A 25 -0.06 -7.55 11.00
CA ARG A 25 0.55 -8.17 12.16
C ARG A 25 1.52 -7.13 12.74
N PRO A 26 1.35 -6.71 14.00
CA PRO A 26 2.28 -5.80 14.64
C PRO A 26 3.69 -6.37 14.57
N ARG A 27 4.67 -5.50 14.30
CA ARG A 27 6.07 -5.93 14.15
C ARG A 27 6.85 -5.45 15.34
N VAL A 28 7.11 -6.40 16.22
CA VAL A 28 7.84 -6.16 17.46
C VAL A 28 9.33 -6.41 17.23
N PHE A 29 10.14 -5.38 17.39
CA PHE A 29 11.58 -5.48 17.45
C PHE A 29 12.01 -5.69 18.91
N SER A 30 12.71 -6.79 19.17
CA SER A 30 13.31 -7.09 20.46
C SER A 30 14.78 -6.68 20.47
N LEU A 31 15.13 -5.68 21.28
CA LEU A 31 16.51 -5.26 21.52
C LEU A 31 17.01 -5.79 22.86
N SER A 32 18.31 -6.06 22.94
CA SER A 32 18.98 -6.35 24.20
C SER A 32 18.83 -5.19 25.18
N LYS A 33 18.50 -5.49 26.44
CA LYS A 33 18.43 -4.48 27.49
C LYS A 33 19.84 -4.17 28.01
N LEU A 34 20.46 -3.23 27.31
CA LEU A 34 21.77 -2.69 27.64
C LEU A 34 21.64 -1.41 28.46
N SER A 35 22.46 -1.27 29.50
CA SER A 35 22.62 -0.03 30.25
C SER A 35 24.07 0.16 30.71
N LEU A 36 24.41 1.38 31.12
CA LEU A 36 25.73 1.70 31.68
C LEU A 36 25.62 1.75 33.21
N GLN A 37 26.47 1.01 33.92
CA GLN A 37 26.67 1.14 35.35
C GLN A 37 27.97 1.92 35.57
N GLY A 38 27.86 3.14 36.10
CA GLY A 38 29.00 4.06 36.14
C GLY A 38 29.40 4.51 34.73
N SER A 39 30.70 4.63 34.47
CA SER A 39 31.25 5.01 33.15
C SER A 39 32.02 3.89 32.46
N ASP A 40 32.22 2.74 33.11
CA ASP A 40 33.16 1.71 32.65
C ASP A 40 32.56 0.32 32.50
N THR A 41 31.30 0.09 32.92
CA THR A 41 30.68 -1.22 32.93
C THR A 41 29.35 -1.22 32.19
N ILE A 42 29.24 -2.00 31.12
CA ILE A 42 27.98 -2.28 30.42
C ILE A 42 27.25 -3.38 31.16
N ILE A 43 25.97 -3.19 31.47
CA ILE A 43 25.08 -4.24 31.94
C ILE A 43 24.30 -4.79 30.75
N ASN A 44 24.44 -6.08 30.47
CA ASN A 44 23.63 -6.82 29.51
C ASN A 44 22.64 -7.72 30.26
N ASP A 45 21.41 -7.25 30.40
CA ASP A 45 20.36 -7.99 31.12
C ASP A 45 19.68 -8.99 30.16
N GLN A 46 20.06 -10.26 30.27
CA GLN A 46 19.54 -11.37 29.46
C GLN A 46 18.53 -12.26 30.21
N ARG A 47 18.05 -11.80 31.37
CA ARG A 47 17.00 -12.49 32.12
C ARG A 47 15.72 -12.61 31.30
N THR A 48 14.89 -13.60 31.60
CA THR A 48 13.62 -13.79 30.89
C THR A 48 12.77 -12.51 30.98
N GLY A 49 12.33 -12.00 29.83
CA GLY A 49 11.57 -10.75 29.74
C GLY A 49 12.42 -9.46 29.78
N ALA A 50 13.75 -9.55 29.92
CA ALA A 50 14.66 -8.40 29.90
C ALA A 50 14.99 -7.92 28.47
N GLN A 51 14.01 -7.85 27.59
CA GLN A 51 14.17 -7.30 26.24
C GLN A 51 13.41 -5.98 26.13
N ILE A 52 13.97 -5.04 25.38
CA ILE A 52 13.25 -3.83 24.98
C ILE A 52 12.46 -4.21 23.73
N GLN A 53 11.15 -4.34 23.88
CA GLN A 53 10.24 -4.60 22.77
C GLN A 53 9.61 -3.31 22.27
N ILE A 54 9.67 -3.06 20.97
CA ILE A 54 9.11 -1.88 20.34
C ILE A 54 8.35 -2.31 19.09
N ASP A 55 7.07 -1.97 19.04
CA ASP A 55 6.18 -2.24 17.91
C ASP A 55 6.23 -1.07 16.93
N THR A 56 6.42 -1.33 15.64
CA THR A 56 6.37 -0.27 14.62
C THR A 56 4.97 0.29 14.41
N ASN A 57 3.94 -0.44 14.84
CA ASN A 57 2.53 -0.05 14.73
C ASN A 57 1.96 0.45 16.08
N ASP A 58 2.80 0.89 17.01
CA ASP A 58 2.39 1.44 18.31
C ASP A 58 1.72 2.84 18.24
N GLY A 59 1.51 3.36 17.02
CA GLY A 59 0.87 4.65 16.76
C GLY A 59 1.78 5.86 16.99
N VAL A 60 3.05 5.65 17.37
CA VAL A 60 4.00 6.74 17.57
C VAL A 60 4.56 7.20 16.24
N LEU A 61 4.43 8.50 15.95
CA LEU A 61 4.92 9.14 14.73
C LEU A 61 5.95 10.24 15.07
N PRO A 62 7.21 9.89 15.38
CA PRO A 62 8.19 10.88 15.86
C PRO A 62 8.53 11.97 14.83
N TRP A 63 8.23 11.71 13.56
CA TRP A 63 8.56 12.56 12.42
C TRP A 63 7.31 13.15 11.74
N GLY A 64 6.13 13.02 12.37
CA GLY A 64 4.86 13.60 11.90
C GLY A 64 4.13 12.80 10.81
N ASN A 65 4.85 12.02 10.00
CA ASN A 65 4.27 11.18 8.94
C ASN A 65 4.27 9.69 9.29
N SER A 66 3.30 8.96 8.72
CA SER A 66 3.14 7.51 8.86
C SER A 66 3.84 6.74 7.74
N SER A 67 3.99 5.42 7.89
CA SER A 67 4.54 4.56 6.85
C SER A 67 3.65 4.44 5.60
N THR A 68 2.37 4.81 5.71
CA THR A 68 1.43 4.82 4.58
C THR A 68 1.35 6.16 3.87
N ASP A 69 2.05 7.18 4.36
CA ASP A 69 2.09 8.49 3.71
C ASP A 69 2.95 8.45 2.44
N SER A 70 2.57 9.26 1.45
CA SER A 70 3.26 9.36 0.16
C SER A 70 4.67 9.94 0.25
N LYS A 71 4.99 10.59 1.37
CA LYS A 71 6.30 11.19 1.63
C LYS A 71 6.66 11.11 3.11
N LEU A 72 7.95 10.96 3.37
CA LEU A 72 8.56 11.13 4.68
C LEU A 72 9.92 11.79 4.50
N GLN A 73 10.23 12.79 5.31
CA GLN A 73 11.56 13.39 5.39
C GLN A 73 11.94 13.55 6.85
N ILE A 74 12.97 12.83 7.30
CA ILE A 74 13.38 12.80 8.71
C ILE A 74 14.21 14.03 9.09
N PHE A 75 15.04 14.52 8.16
CA PHE A 75 15.88 15.69 8.43
C PHE A 75 15.10 17.00 8.29
N PRO A 76 15.49 18.07 9.01
CA PRO A 76 14.91 19.38 8.82
C PRO A 76 15.01 19.85 7.36
N SER A 77 14.09 20.72 6.91
CA SER A 77 13.97 21.17 5.52
C SER A 77 15.22 21.85 4.94
N GLY A 78 16.13 22.35 5.78
CA GLY A 78 17.40 22.96 5.34
C GLY A 78 18.50 21.97 4.91
N TYR A 79 18.24 20.66 4.96
CA TYR A 79 19.21 19.61 4.61
C TYR A 79 18.89 18.97 3.26
N THR A 80 19.01 19.76 2.20
CA THR A 80 18.73 19.34 0.81
C THR A 80 20.00 18.98 0.02
N SER A 81 21.17 19.38 0.50
CA SER A 81 22.48 19.10 -0.12
C SER A 81 23.43 18.44 0.89
N ALA A 82 24.38 17.63 0.38
CA ALA A 82 25.37 16.97 1.24
C ALA A 82 26.24 17.98 2.02
N SER A 83 26.49 19.17 1.46
CA SER A 83 27.23 20.26 2.10
C SER A 83 26.52 20.86 3.31
N ASN A 84 25.21 20.63 3.49
CA ASN A 84 24.51 21.08 4.69
C ASN A 84 24.91 20.26 5.93
N PHE A 85 25.51 19.09 5.76
CA PHE A 85 25.93 18.23 6.87
C PHE A 85 27.34 18.59 7.34
N ALA A 86 27.53 18.68 8.66
CA ALA A 86 28.85 18.94 9.26
C ALA A 86 29.89 17.87 8.87
N ILE A 87 29.42 16.68 8.51
CA ILE A 87 30.21 15.54 8.04
C ILE A 87 30.43 15.53 6.53
N TYR A 88 30.17 16.61 5.79
CA TYR A 88 30.32 16.63 4.32
C TYR A 88 31.68 16.05 3.86
N SER A 89 32.79 16.55 4.39
CA SER A 89 34.13 16.03 4.16
C SER A 89 34.69 15.35 5.42
N LEU A 90 35.44 14.25 5.27
CA LEU A 90 36.13 13.63 6.40
C LEU A 90 37.39 14.41 6.78
N LYS A 91 37.51 14.77 8.05
CA LYS A 91 38.71 15.33 8.69
C LYS A 91 39.55 14.17 9.22
N GLY A 92 40.72 13.92 8.64
CA GLY A 92 41.68 12.96 9.18
C GLY A 92 41.17 11.51 9.23
N TYR A 93 40.84 10.92 8.07
CA TYR A 93 40.49 9.51 7.97
C TYR A 93 41.62 8.64 8.55
N PRO A 94 41.42 7.93 9.67
CA PRO A 94 42.47 7.17 10.31
C PRO A 94 42.84 5.98 9.42
N GLN A 95 43.91 6.11 8.63
CA GLN A 95 44.40 5.03 7.79
C GLN A 95 45.09 3.95 8.63
N GLU A 96 44.54 2.75 8.51
CA GLU A 96 45.26 1.46 8.41
C GLU A 96 45.91 0.85 9.66
N THR A 97 46.02 1.54 10.79
CA THR A 97 46.64 0.91 11.99
C THR A 97 45.64 0.25 12.94
N CYS A 98 44.35 0.65 12.93
CA CYS A 98 43.37 0.18 13.90
C CYS A 98 42.05 -0.29 13.27
N THR A 99 41.71 -1.56 13.48
CA THR A 99 40.53 -2.22 12.91
C THR A 99 39.21 -1.56 13.34
N GLY A 100 39.11 -1.12 14.60
CA GLY A 100 37.91 -0.47 15.12
C GLY A 100 37.53 0.82 14.37
N PRO A 101 38.42 1.84 14.33
CA PRO A 101 38.23 3.04 13.53
C PRO A 101 37.89 2.76 12.07
N ILE A 102 38.62 1.84 11.43
CA ILE A 102 38.37 1.47 10.03
C ILE A 102 36.93 0.97 9.86
N ASN A 103 36.46 0.06 10.73
CA ASN A 103 35.10 -0.45 10.68
C ASN A 103 34.05 0.63 10.92
N TYR A 104 34.32 1.57 11.82
CA TYR A 104 33.40 2.67 12.15
C TYR A 104 33.12 3.58 10.96
N TYR A 105 34.16 3.98 10.21
CA TYR A 105 33.99 4.78 9.00
C TYR A 105 33.50 3.95 7.80
N ASN A 106 34.05 2.74 7.56
CA ASN A 106 33.71 1.94 6.39
C ASN A 106 32.33 1.29 6.46
N SER A 107 31.82 1.02 7.66
CA SER A 107 30.46 0.48 7.83
C SER A 107 29.40 1.57 7.96
N SER A 108 29.73 2.83 7.68
CA SER A 108 28.84 3.99 7.75
C SER A 108 28.26 4.32 9.14
N PHE A 109 28.87 3.82 10.22
CA PHE A 109 28.43 4.17 11.58
C PHE A 109 28.70 5.63 11.91
N PHE A 110 29.78 6.21 11.36
CA PHE A 110 30.06 7.63 11.48
C PHE A 110 28.94 8.50 10.91
N GLU A 111 28.48 8.20 9.70
CA GLU A 111 27.35 8.88 9.09
C GLU A 111 26.06 8.62 9.88
N LEU A 112 25.82 7.39 10.38
CA LEU A 112 24.62 7.04 11.12
C LEU A 112 24.53 7.81 12.46
N GLU A 113 25.63 7.97 13.18
CA GLU A 113 25.69 8.76 14.40
C GLU A 113 25.39 10.24 14.15
N SER A 114 25.98 10.83 13.09
CA SER A 114 25.70 12.21 12.71
C SER A 114 24.24 12.40 12.30
N ALA A 115 23.71 11.47 11.50
CA ALA A 115 22.30 11.44 11.10
C ALA A 115 21.36 11.38 12.32
N ALA A 116 21.69 10.54 13.30
CA ALA A 116 20.91 10.39 14.52
C ALA A 116 20.97 11.63 15.41
N ALA A 117 22.15 12.24 15.57
CA ALA A 117 22.29 13.50 16.29
C ALA A 117 21.40 14.60 15.67
N LEU A 118 21.38 14.69 14.34
CA LEU A 118 20.54 15.64 13.62
C LEU A 118 19.05 15.32 13.78
N ALA A 119 18.63 14.08 13.56
CA ALA A 119 17.22 13.70 13.61
C ALA A 119 16.64 13.78 15.04
N TYR A 120 17.34 13.23 16.03
CA TYR A 120 16.81 13.11 17.39
C TYR A 120 16.97 14.40 18.20
N TYR A 121 18.04 15.16 17.98
CA TYR A 121 18.42 16.30 18.82
C TYR A 121 18.53 17.62 18.06
N SER A 122 18.26 17.63 16.76
CA SER A 122 18.44 18.80 15.88
C SER A 122 19.86 19.35 15.92
N GLN A 123 20.87 18.49 16.10
CA GLN A 123 22.27 18.87 16.18
C GLN A 123 23.07 18.35 14.99
N ASN A 124 23.58 19.28 14.18
CA ASN A 124 24.44 18.98 13.05
C ASN A 124 25.90 18.93 13.49
N ILE A 125 26.35 17.75 13.92
CA ILE A 125 27.68 17.56 14.49
C ILE A 125 28.56 16.72 13.58
N TYR A 126 29.86 16.95 13.70
CA TYR A 126 30.90 16.02 13.28
C TYR A 126 31.24 15.10 14.48
N PRO A 127 30.84 13.81 14.50
CA PRO A 127 31.11 12.92 15.64
C PRO A 127 32.61 12.76 15.93
N SER A 128 33.01 12.76 17.20
CA SER A 128 34.39 12.49 17.58
C SER A 128 34.67 10.99 17.61
N GLY A 129 35.52 10.51 16.68
CA GLY A 129 36.02 9.13 16.76
C GLY A 129 36.74 8.84 18.08
N LEU A 130 37.57 9.78 18.56
CA LEU A 130 38.28 9.64 19.84
C LEU A 130 37.33 9.46 21.04
N HIS A 131 36.18 10.15 21.05
CA HIS A 131 35.19 9.99 22.13
C HIS A 131 34.71 8.54 22.24
N ILE A 132 34.37 7.91 21.11
CA ILE A 132 33.87 6.54 21.07
C ILE A 132 34.88 5.59 21.69
N TYR A 133 36.15 5.67 21.29
CA TYR A 133 37.18 4.73 21.75
C TYR A 133 37.64 4.97 23.19
N ASN A 134 37.80 6.24 23.58
CA ASN A 134 38.31 6.61 24.91
C ASN A 134 37.24 6.48 26.00
N CYS A 135 35.97 6.67 25.64
CA CYS A 135 34.83 6.64 26.57
C CYS A 135 33.99 5.37 26.45
N HIS A 136 34.43 4.37 25.68
CA HIS A 136 33.81 3.06 25.70
C HIS A 136 34.03 2.37 27.05
N ALA A 137 33.05 1.60 27.48
CA ALA A 137 33.14 0.82 28.70
C ALA A 137 34.23 -0.27 28.59
N LYS A 138 34.88 -0.57 29.71
CA LYS A 138 35.98 -1.55 29.80
C LYS A 138 35.49 -2.94 30.20
N TYR A 139 34.31 -3.02 30.78
CA TYR A 139 33.75 -4.26 31.31
C TYR A 139 32.34 -4.49 30.74
N LEU A 140 32.03 -5.76 30.49
CA LEU A 140 30.69 -6.24 30.19
C LEU A 140 30.24 -7.15 31.32
N LYS A 141 29.13 -6.81 31.96
CA LYS A 141 28.48 -7.59 33.00
C LYS A 141 27.17 -8.16 32.49
N THR A 142 27.11 -9.47 32.30
CA THR A 142 25.93 -10.17 31.77
C THR A 142 25.11 -10.75 32.90
N LEU A 143 23.83 -10.39 32.99
CA LEU A 143 22.88 -10.93 33.96
C LEU A 143 22.03 -12.01 33.27
N THR A 144 21.85 -13.16 33.91
CA THR A 144 20.96 -14.23 33.43
C THR A 144 20.06 -14.72 34.56
N ASP A 145 19.01 -15.48 34.27
CA ASP A 145 18.13 -16.02 35.32
C ASP A 145 18.89 -16.95 36.28
N ALA A 146 19.87 -17.71 35.76
CA ALA A 146 20.73 -18.57 36.55
C ALA A 146 21.80 -17.82 37.36
N GLN A 147 22.16 -16.60 36.94
CA GLN A 147 23.19 -15.76 37.58
C GLN A 147 22.68 -14.31 37.68
N PRO A 148 21.76 -14.01 38.63
CA PRO A 148 21.10 -12.71 38.72
C PRO A 148 22.04 -11.58 39.18
N THR A 149 23.14 -11.91 39.85
CA THR A 149 24.19 -10.96 40.23
C THR A 149 25.15 -10.65 39.07
N GLY A 150 25.12 -11.46 38.02
CA GLY A 150 25.88 -11.31 36.79
C GLY A 150 27.30 -11.87 36.81
N THR A 151 27.85 -12.05 35.61
CA THR A 151 29.27 -12.34 35.38
C THR A 151 29.92 -11.17 34.66
N THR A 152 31.07 -10.71 35.15
CA THR A 152 31.82 -9.58 34.58
C THR A 152 33.02 -10.09 33.82
N GLN A 153 33.20 -9.60 32.59
CA GLN A 153 34.38 -9.86 31.76
C GLN A 153 34.95 -8.55 31.23
N THR A 154 36.23 -8.55 30.87
CA THR A 154 36.84 -7.44 30.13
C THR A 154 36.22 -7.34 28.73
N PHE A 155 36.08 -6.12 28.24
CA PHE A 155 35.52 -5.81 26.94
C PHE A 155 36.59 -5.17 26.05
N TYR A 156 36.44 -5.31 24.73
CA TYR A 156 37.39 -4.72 23.80
C TYR A 156 37.30 -3.19 23.84
N THR A 157 38.46 -2.53 23.89
CA THR A 157 38.55 -1.07 23.94
C THR A 157 39.65 -0.56 23.01
N GLY A 158 39.68 0.76 22.78
CA GLY A 158 40.65 1.39 21.90
C GLY A 158 40.60 0.85 20.47
N CYS A 159 41.77 0.57 19.88
CA CYS A 159 41.89 0.17 18.48
C CYS A 159 41.19 -1.14 18.09
N ASN A 160 40.92 -2.01 19.06
CA ASN A 160 40.26 -3.30 18.84
C ASN A 160 38.75 -3.27 19.08
N LEU A 161 38.20 -2.11 19.49
CA LEU A 161 36.76 -1.98 19.70
C LEU A 161 36.02 -2.18 18.37
N ASN A 162 35.16 -3.20 18.31
CA ASN A 162 34.21 -3.33 17.22
C ASN A 162 32.98 -2.46 17.52
N TYR A 163 32.53 -1.67 16.56
CA TYR A 163 31.34 -0.85 16.75
C TYR A 163 30.10 -1.75 16.69
N ASP A 164 29.43 -1.90 17.82
CA ASP A 164 28.22 -2.71 17.98
C ASP A 164 27.17 -1.99 18.85
N SER A 165 26.15 -2.73 19.30
CA SER A 165 25.06 -2.18 20.10
C SER A 165 25.46 -1.53 21.44
N THR A 166 26.66 -1.82 21.93
CA THR A 166 27.19 -1.27 23.17
C THR A 166 27.89 0.07 22.98
N ALA A 167 28.35 0.39 21.77
CA ALA A 167 29.19 1.56 21.50
C ALA A 167 28.48 2.90 21.81
N ILE A 168 27.16 2.97 21.59
CA ILE A 168 26.37 4.21 21.74
C ILE A 168 25.99 4.53 23.19
N LEU A 169 26.20 3.62 24.15
CA LEU A 169 25.70 3.80 25.53
C LEU A 169 26.33 5.00 26.24
N SER A 170 27.57 5.36 25.89
CA SER A 170 28.26 6.56 26.38
C SER A 170 27.84 7.85 25.65
N GLY A 171 27.03 7.73 24.60
CA GLY A 171 26.62 8.81 23.72
C GLY A 171 27.71 9.26 22.74
N ILE A 172 27.35 10.27 21.95
CA ILE A 172 28.12 10.86 20.85
C ILE A 172 28.53 12.26 21.29
N ALA A 173 29.82 12.55 21.33
CA ALA A 173 30.31 13.91 21.48
C ALA A 173 30.77 14.44 20.11
N SER A 174 30.62 15.75 19.87
CA SER A 174 31.21 16.37 18.70
C SER A 174 32.74 16.40 18.80
N GLU A 175 33.42 16.36 17.66
CA GLU A 175 34.87 16.57 17.58
C GLU A 175 35.28 17.95 18.10
N ASP A 176 34.48 18.99 17.84
CA ASP A 176 34.75 20.34 18.37
C ASP A 176 34.76 20.37 19.91
N CYS A 177 33.95 19.53 20.57
CA CYS A 177 33.99 19.39 22.03
C CYS A 177 35.12 18.46 22.48
N TYR A 178 35.20 17.24 21.96
CA TYR A 178 36.12 16.22 22.51
C TYR A 178 37.58 16.40 22.05
N GLY A 179 37.77 17.04 20.91
CA GLY A 179 39.03 17.21 20.20
C GLY A 179 39.32 16.10 19.20
N SER A 180 40.25 16.39 18.29
CA SER A 180 40.77 15.48 17.25
C SER A 180 42.19 14.97 17.55
N SER A 181 42.85 15.50 18.58
CA SER A 181 44.20 15.10 19.00
C SER A 181 44.16 14.15 20.21
N GLY A 182 44.96 13.08 20.15
CA GLY A 182 45.13 12.11 21.24
C GLY A 182 45.38 10.70 20.71
N SER A 183 45.51 9.74 21.63
CA SER A 183 45.49 8.31 21.34
C SER A 183 44.09 7.73 21.58
N PHE A 184 43.73 6.66 20.85
CA PHE A 184 42.52 5.86 21.10
C PHE A 184 42.55 5.11 22.45
N THR A 185 43.68 5.15 23.16
CA THR A 185 43.86 4.55 24.49
C THR A 185 43.86 5.57 25.61
N ASP A 186 43.68 6.86 25.30
CA ASP A 186 43.65 7.90 26.30
C ASP A 186 42.44 7.74 27.22
N THR A 187 42.52 8.32 28.41
CA THR A 187 41.39 8.33 29.35
C THR A 187 40.24 9.17 28.81
N CYS A 188 39.01 8.72 29.08
CA CYS A 188 37.82 9.47 28.69
C CYS A 188 37.83 10.89 29.29
N LYS A 189 37.85 11.92 28.44
CA LYS A 189 37.71 13.30 28.87
C LYS A 189 36.31 13.56 29.44
N THR A 190 36.26 14.30 30.54
CA THR A 190 35.02 14.72 31.23
C THR A 190 34.58 16.13 30.83
N GLN A 191 35.46 16.91 30.23
CA GLN A 191 35.22 18.27 29.74
C GLN A 191 35.55 18.37 28.24
N CYS A 192 34.96 19.36 27.57
CA CYS A 192 35.34 19.73 26.23
C CYS A 192 36.72 20.40 26.22
N VAL A 193 37.36 20.52 25.05
CA VAL A 193 38.67 21.17 24.86
C VAL A 193 38.70 22.65 25.29
N ASN A 194 37.55 23.32 25.32
CA ASN A 194 37.39 24.69 25.80
C ASN A 194 37.09 24.78 27.33
N GLY A 195 37.11 23.65 28.05
CA GLY A 195 36.82 23.58 29.48
C GLY A 195 35.33 23.48 29.85
N SER A 196 34.39 23.55 28.90
CA SER A 196 32.96 23.39 29.19
C SER A 196 32.61 21.95 29.54
N THR A 197 31.45 21.75 30.19
CA THR A 197 30.91 20.40 30.43
C THR A 197 30.72 19.66 29.11
N LYS A 198 31.21 18.42 29.04
CA LYS A 198 31.06 17.58 27.84
C LYS A 198 29.58 17.26 27.60
N GLN A 199 29.04 17.74 26.49
CA GLN A 199 27.71 17.36 26.01
C GLN A 199 27.81 16.07 25.18
N THR A 200 26.89 15.15 25.42
CA THR A 200 26.76 13.93 24.62
C THR A 200 25.33 13.79 24.11
N TYR A 201 25.18 13.21 22.93
CA TYR A 201 23.92 12.92 22.28
C TYR A 201 23.72 11.40 22.20
N GLY A 202 22.48 10.92 22.20
CA GLY A 202 22.24 9.51 21.94
C GLY A 202 22.47 8.54 23.11
N SER A 203 22.87 8.99 24.30
CA SER A 203 23.03 8.10 25.47
C SER A 203 21.73 7.40 25.90
N SER A 204 20.58 8.01 25.56
CA SER A 204 19.25 7.41 25.72
C SER A 204 18.85 6.46 24.58
N LEU A 205 19.63 6.39 23.50
CA LEU A 205 19.34 5.56 22.33
C LEU A 205 19.93 4.15 22.50
N ARG A 206 19.38 3.21 21.76
CA ARG A 206 19.85 1.83 21.61
C ARG A 206 20.00 1.54 20.13
N LEU A 207 21.06 0.84 19.76
CA LEU A 207 21.23 0.39 18.38
C LEU A 207 20.48 -0.93 18.19
N GLY A 208 19.47 -0.92 17.34
CA GLY A 208 18.88 -2.13 16.78
C GLY A 208 19.74 -2.62 15.62
N GLN A 209 20.02 -3.92 15.58
CA GLN A 209 20.72 -4.57 14.47
C GLN A 209 20.00 -5.87 14.12
N PHE A 210 19.51 -5.96 12.89
CA PHE A 210 18.68 -7.07 12.44
C PHE A 210 19.14 -7.54 11.06
N THR A 211 19.25 -8.86 10.92
CA THR A 211 19.62 -9.52 9.66
C THR A 211 18.59 -10.60 9.36
N ARG A 212 18.11 -10.65 8.12
CA ARG A 212 17.23 -11.71 7.63
C ARG A 212 17.97 -12.62 6.67
N SER A 213 18.03 -13.91 7.02
CA SER A 213 18.71 -14.95 6.24
C SER A 213 17.98 -15.31 4.93
N SER A 214 16.68 -15.02 4.83
CA SER A 214 15.90 -15.23 3.61
C SER A 214 14.78 -14.20 3.47
N GLY A 215 14.47 -13.80 2.23
CA GLY A 215 13.34 -12.95 1.90
C GLY A 215 13.47 -11.46 2.25
N GLY A 216 14.60 -11.03 2.85
CA GLY A 216 14.90 -9.65 3.23
C GLY A 216 13.73 -8.89 3.85
N TYR A 217 13.72 -7.57 3.70
CA TYR A 217 12.63 -6.70 4.13
C TYR A 217 11.75 -6.32 2.94
N SER A 218 10.44 -6.28 3.13
CA SER A 218 9.53 -5.73 2.10
C SER A 218 9.53 -4.20 2.11
N GLN A 219 8.98 -3.58 1.06
CA GLN A 219 8.84 -2.12 0.99
C GLN A 219 8.11 -1.54 2.21
N SER A 220 6.94 -2.09 2.54
CA SER A 220 6.10 -1.61 3.65
C SER A 220 6.82 -1.74 4.99
N GLU A 221 7.55 -2.85 5.20
CA GLU A 221 8.36 -3.06 6.40
C GLU A 221 9.46 -2.01 6.52
N PHE A 222 10.13 -1.71 5.43
CA PHE A 222 11.22 -0.75 5.43
C PHE A 222 10.71 0.67 5.71
N GLN A 223 9.56 1.04 5.15
CA GLN A 223 8.87 2.30 5.46
C GLN A 223 8.44 2.38 6.94
N GLU A 224 7.88 1.32 7.51
CA GLU A 224 7.52 1.25 8.94
C GLU A 224 8.74 1.50 9.84
N ILE A 225 9.89 0.90 9.51
CA ILE A 225 11.13 1.05 10.29
C ILE A 225 11.64 2.48 10.21
N ILE A 226 11.71 3.07 9.01
CA ILE A 226 12.17 4.46 8.83
C ILE A 226 11.19 5.45 9.51
N ALA A 227 9.88 5.28 9.32
CA ALA A 227 8.87 6.12 9.97
C ALA A 227 8.91 6.04 11.50
N ARG A 228 9.21 4.86 12.07
CA ARG A 228 9.23 4.70 13.54
C ARG A 228 10.56 5.11 14.17
N PHE A 229 11.68 4.83 13.50
CA PHE A 229 13.02 4.92 14.09
C PHE A 229 13.93 5.97 13.45
N GLY A 230 13.47 6.68 12.42
CA GLY A 230 14.28 7.74 11.82
C GLY A 230 15.32 7.17 10.86
N PRO A 231 16.57 7.65 10.86
CA PRO A 231 17.58 7.20 9.91
C PRO A 231 17.91 5.72 10.09
N VAL A 232 17.86 4.96 9.01
CA VAL A 232 18.13 3.52 8.99
C VAL A 232 19.33 3.25 8.10
N MET A 233 20.38 2.68 8.68
CA MET A 233 21.51 2.16 7.95
C MET A 233 21.19 0.76 7.44
N ALA A 234 21.15 0.60 6.12
CA ALA A 234 20.78 -0.64 5.47
C ALA A 234 21.86 -1.07 4.48
N TYR A 235 22.09 -2.37 4.38
CA TYR A 235 22.96 -2.92 3.34
C TYR A 235 22.15 -3.12 2.07
N SER A 236 22.54 -2.41 1.01
CA SER A 236 21.93 -2.57 -0.32
C SER A 236 22.69 -3.62 -1.10
N GLU A 237 22.04 -4.74 -1.38
CA GLU A 237 22.62 -5.82 -2.20
C GLU A 237 22.87 -5.36 -3.64
N ARG A 238 22.10 -4.40 -4.15
CA ARG A 238 22.32 -3.83 -5.48
C ARG A 238 23.63 -3.05 -5.54
N ASN A 239 23.86 -2.19 -4.55
CA ASN A 239 24.99 -1.28 -4.52
C ASN A 239 26.21 -1.89 -3.80
N GLN A 240 26.07 -3.09 -3.22
CA GLN A 240 27.07 -3.79 -2.42
C GLN A 240 27.72 -2.89 -1.35
N ARG A 241 26.90 -2.08 -0.66
CA ARG A 241 27.37 -1.11 0.33
C ARG A 241 26.31 -0.76 1.37
N TRP A 242 26.75 -0.19 2.49
CA TRP A 242 25.89 0.43 3.48
C TRP A 242 25.44 1.81 3.04
N GLN A 243 24.16 2.11 3.27
CA GLN A 243 23.50 3.37 2.94
C GLN A 243 22.59 3.77 4.10
N ILE A 244 22.44 5.06 4.37
CA ILE A 244 21.56 5.56 5.43
C ILE A 244 20.34 6.17 4.79
N TYR A 245 19.22 5.46 4.88
CA TYR A 245 17.93 5.87 4.39
C TYR A 245 17.24 6.76 5.43
N TYR A 246 16.68 7.88 4.97
CA TYR A 246 16.12 8.90 5.85
C TYR A 246 14.78 9.47 5.36
N GLY A 247 14.20 8.90 4.30
CA GLY A 247 12.95 9.38 3.76
C GLY A 247 12.54 8.68 2.48
N TRP A 248 11.39 9.08 1.95
CA TRP A 248 10.89 8.71 0.64
C TRP A 248 9.89 9.74 0.10
N HIS A 249 9.61 9.65 -1.19
CA HIS A 249 8.53 10.37 -1.85
C HIS A 249 7.94 9.55 -3.00
N SER A 250 6.71 9.85 -3.42
CA SER A 250 6.05 9.28 -4.60
C SER A 250 5.82 10.36 -5.66
N ASP A 251 6.60 10.38 -6.74
CA ASP A 251 6.53 11.46 -7.74
C ASP A 251 5.47 11.26 -8.82
N PHE A 252 5.24 10.01 -9.25
CA PHE A 252 4.45 9.73 -10.47
C PHE A 252 3.28 8.77 -10.25
N SER A 253 3.34 7.94 -9.19
CA SER A 253 2.25 7.04 -8.80
C SER A 253 2.39 6.72 -7.32
N PRO A 254 1.30 6.66 -6.53
CA PRO A 254 1.35 6.24 -5.13
C PRO A 254 1.94 4.83 -4.93
N SER A 255 2.04 4.02 -6.00
CA SER A 255 2.68 2.70 -5.97
C SER A 255 4.20 2.69 -6.16
N LEU A 256 4.80 3.79 -6.64
CA LEU A 256 6.24 3.89 -6.92
C LEU A 256 6.89 4.85 -5.93
N LEU A 257 7.61 4.28 -4.97
CA LEU A 257 8.33 5.05 -3.96
C LEU A 257 9.80 5.18 -4.30
N THR A 258 10.27 6.41 -4.28
CA THR A 258 11.69 6.74 -4.37
C THR A 258 12.22 6.96 -2.95
N PHE A 259 13.15 6.11 -2.51
CA PHE A 259 13.77 6.23 -1.19
C PHE A 259 14.96 7.18 -1.25
N GLN A 260 15.05 8.05 -0.25
CA GLN A 260 16.15 9.00 -0.09
C GLN A 260 17.18 8.44 0.88
N TYR A 261 18.46 8.52 0.50
CA TYR A 261 19.55 8.01 1.31
C TYR A 261 20.81 8.83 1.15
N MET A 262 21.71 8.70 2.12
CA MET A 262 23.06 9.23 2.05
C MET A 262 24.08 8.10 2.17
N TYR A 263 25.25 8.32 1.57
CA TYR A 263 26.35 7.36 1.60
C TYR A 263 27.68 8.04 1.39
N ARG A 264 28.76 7.31 1.67
CA ARG A 264 30.12 7.69 1.36
C ARG A 264 30.89 6.48 0.83
N VAL A 265 31.82 6.73 -0.10
CA VAL A 265 32.77 5.72 -0.57
C VAL A 265 34.18 6.15 -0.18
N GLY A 266 34.81 5.39 0.73
CA GLY A 266 36.16 5.69 1.23
C GLY A 266 36.27 7.09 1.82
N LYS A 267 37.23 7.88 1.31
CA LYS A 267 37.51 9.26 1.76
C LYS A 267 36.73 10.34 0.99
N ALA A 268 35.85 9.95 0.06
CA ALA A 268 35.09 10.91 -0.74
C ALA A 268 34.17 11.77 0.14
N ASN A 269 33.66 12.87 -0.43
CA ASN A 269 32.63 13.67 0.23
C ASN A 269 31.32 12.88 0.34
N LEU A 270 30.51 13.24 1.34
CA LEU A 270 29.19 12.68 1.55
C LEU A 270 28.35 12.92 0.30
N GLN A 271 27.57 11.93 -0.10
CA GLN A 271 26.64 12.03 -1.22
C GLN A 271 25.22 11.86 -0.70
N LEU A 272 24.29 12.67 -1.21
CA LEU A 272 22.86 12.43 -1.10
C LEU A 272 22.37 11.86 -2.44
N ALA A 273 21.49 10.87 -2.37
CA ALA A 273 20.93 10.26 -3.56
C ALA A 273 19.53 9.72 -3.27
N SER A 274 18.86 9.32 -4.34
CA SER A 274 17.53 8.73 -4.32
C SER A 274 17.53 7.48 -5.18
N GLU A 275 16.80 6.44 -4.78
CA GLU A 275 16.66 5.23 -5.59
C GLU A 275 15.28 4.60 -5.49
N PHE A 276 14.88 3.98 -6.60
CA PHE A 276 13.76 3.05 -6.64
C PHE A 276 14.26 1.64 -6.30
N LEU A 277 13.78 1.10 -5.18
CA LEU A 277 14.09 -0.26 -4.75
C LEU A 277 13.05 -1.21 -5.34
N SER A 278 13.43 -1.98 -6.35
CA SER A 278 12.61 -3.02 -6.97
C SER A 278 13.47 -3.94 -7.84
N PRO A 279 13.24 -5.26 -7.88
CA PRO A 279 12.24 -5.99 -7.12
C PRO A 279 12.65 -6.11 -5.64
N TRP A 280 11.69 -6.06 -4.72
CA TRP A 280 11.94 -6.41 -3.32
C TRP A 280 12.06 -7.94 -3.18
N PRO A 281 12.93 -8.46 -2.29
CA PRO A 281 13.74 -7.74 -1.29
C PRO A 281 15.18 -7.41 -1.76
N LEU A 282 15.61 -6.14 -1.59
CA LEU A 282 17.02 -5.72 -1.84
C LEU A 282 17.80 -5.38 -0.57
N VAL A 283 17.11 -5.38 0.57
CA VAL A 283 17.67 -5.03 1.88
C VAL A 283 17.45 -6.21 2.80
N ASN A 284 18.51 -6.75 3.37
CA ASN A 284 18.47 -7.92 4.28
C ASN A 284 19.10 -7.62 5.65
N GLN A 285 19.81 -6.50 5.79
CA GLN A 285 20.46 -6.08 7.01
C GLN A 285 20.11 -4.64 7.32
N LEU A 286 19.67 -4.39 8.55
CA LEU A 286 19.27 -3.09 9.05
C LEU A 286 19.97 -2.79 10.37
N LYS A 287 20.42 -1.56 10.52
CA LYS A 287 20.87 -0.98 11.79
C LYS A 287 20.25 0.40 11.95
N PHE A 288 19.69 0.67 13.11
CA PHE A 288 19.05 1.95 13.39
C PHE A 288 19.09 2.24 14.88
N PHE A 289 19.08 3.52 15.23
CA PHE A 289 18.94 3.91 16.62
C PHE A 289 17.47 3.94 17.00
N VAL A 290 17.19 3.59 18.25
CA VAL A 290 15.86 3.72 18.82
C VAL A 290 15.96 4.33 20.20
N GLN A 291 15.04 5.24 20.51
CA GLN A 291 14.82 5.69 21.88
C GLN A 291 13.79 4.77 22.52
N PRO A 292 14.17 3.90 23.49
CA PRO A 292 13.19 3.08 24.18
C PRO A 292 12.13 3.96 24.83
N PRO A 293 10.83 3.63 24.71
CA PRO A 293 9.79 4.41 25.34
C PRO A 293 9.93 4.32 26.86
N ALA A 294 10.08 5.48 27.49
CA ALA A 294 10.04 5.62 28.95
C ALA A 294 8.60 5.57 29.45
N ASP A 295 8.41 5.39 30.74
CA ASP A 295 7.09 5.50 31.36
C ASP A 295 6.55 6.93 31.24
N CYS A 296 5.25 7.07 30.99
CA CYS A 296 4.61 8.38 30.96
C CYS A 296 4.67 9.03 32.35
N THR A 297 5.12 10.29 32.41
CA THR A 297 5.22 11.10 33.64
C THR A 297 4.32 12.35 33.61
N SER A 298 3.58 12.56 32.53
CA SER A 298 2.68 13.69 32.36
C SER A 298 1.48 13.35 31.46
N SER A 299 0.56 14.29 31.28
CA SER A 299 -0.59 14.16 30.39
C SER A 299 -0.27 14.40 28.90
N SER A 300 0.99 14.65 28.53
CA SER A 300 1.43 14.73 27.14
C SER A 300 2.29 13.52 26.76
N VAL A 301 2.19 13.09 25.50
CA VAL A 301 3.01 12.02 24.93
C VAL A 301 4.31 12.64 24.38
N PRO A 302 5.50 12.20 24.83
CA PRO A 302 6.77 12.66 24.27
C PRO A 302 6.89 12.28 22.78
N LYS A 303 7.80 12.96 22.05
CA LYS A 303 8.06 12.73 20.62
C LYS A 303 8.22 11.25 20.24
N PHE A 304 8.87 10.46 21.09
CA PHE A 304 9.15 9.03 20.83
C PHE A 304 8.17 8.07 21.52
N GLY A 305 7.04 8.59 22.00
CA GLY A 305 6.07 7.86 22.79
C GLY A 305 6.49 7.70 24.24
N CYS A 306 5.54 7.26 25.06
CA CYS A 306 5.79 6.80 26.43
C CYS A 306 4.86 5.63 26.73
N LYS A 307 5.26 4.74 27.64
CA LYS A 307 4.45 3.62 28.10
C LYS A 307 3.39 4.12 29.08
N CYS A 308 2.13 3.75 28.83
CA CYS A 308 1.04 4.09 29.74
C CYS A 308 1.33 3.52 31.13
N THR A 309 1.08 4.31 32.17
CA THR A 309 1.17 3.89 33.57
C THR A 309 -0.17 4.07 34.28
N SER A 310 -0.31 3.50 35.48
CA SER A 310 -1.48 3.72 36.33
C SER A 310 -1.67 5.18 36.73
N SER A 311 -0.59 5.97 36.77
CA SER A 311 -0.64 7.40 37.12
C SER A 311 -0.82 8.31 35.90
N TYR A 312 -0.28 7.93 34.73
CA TYR A 312 -0.30 8.75 33.52
C TYR A 312 -0.60 7.90 32.28
N GLN A 313 -1.77 8.16 31.68
CA GLN A 313 -2.29 7.45 30.52
C GLN A 313 -2.85 8.43 29.45
N PRO A 314 -2.00 9.32 28.89
CA PRO A 314 -2.44 10.27 27.87
C PRO A 314 -2.94 9.56 26.60
N TYR A 315 -3.76 10.23 25.78
CA TYR A 315 -4.18 9.67 24.49
C TYR A 315 -2.95 9.41 23.62
N GLY A 316 -2.82 8.19 23.09
CA GLY A 316 -1.68 7.78 22.25
C GLY A 316 -0.45 7.30 23.02
N CYS A 317 -0.52 7.06 24.33
CA CYS A 317 0.56 6.32 25.01
C CYS A 317 0.61 4.85 24.55
N ILE A 318 1.79 4.26 24.63
CA ILE A 318 2.03 2.86 24.24
C ILE A 318 1.51 1.96 25.34
N CYS A 319 0.56 1.09 24.98
CA CYS A 319 -0.07 0.18 25.92
C CYS A 319 0.86 -0.97 26.31
N PRO A 320 0.96 -1.29 27.61
CA PRO A 320 1.61 -2.52 28.05
C PRO A 320 0.98 -3.74 27.39
N THR A 321 1.81 -4.71 27.02
CA THR A 321 1.39 -5.96 26.37
C THR A 321 1.20 -7.11 27.34
N THR A 322 1.48 -6.91 28.63
CA THR A 322 1.27 -7.89 29.69
C THR A 322 0.04 -7.54 30.53
N PRO A 323 -0.73 -8.54 31.00
CA PRO A 323 -1.89 -8.30 31.86
C PRO A 323 -1.57 -7.49 33.12
N GLU A 324 -0.41 -7.74 33.73
CA GLU A 324 0.05 -7.06 34.94
C GLU A 324 0.34 -5.58 34.68
N GLY A 325 0.92 -5.26 33.51
CA GLY A 325 1.22 -3.88 33.13
C GLY A 325 -0.03 -3.05 32.85
N LEU A 326 -1.13 -3.70 32.48
CA LEU A 326 -2.41 -3.04 32.20
C LEU A 326 -3.23 -2.75 33.46
N LEU A 327 -2.85 -3.28 34.63
CA LEU A 327 -3.57 -3.02 35.87
C LEU A 327 -3.69 -1.51 36.13
N TYR A 328 -4.92 -1.07 36.44
CA TYR A 328 -5.28 0.33 36.68
C TYR A 328 -5.20 1.26 35.45
N ILE A 329 -4.99 0.74 34.23
CA ILE A 329 -5.07 1.50 32.98
C ILE A 329 -6.47 1.31 32.37
N SER A 330 -7.15 2.39 32.02
CA SER A 330 -8.51 2.32 31.48
C SER A 330 -8.55 1.60 30.12
N LYS A 331 -9.60 0.80 29.86
CA LYS A 331 -9.79 0.15 28.56
C LYS A 331 -10.03 1.14 27.40
N LEU A 332 -10.46 2.36 27.72
CA LEU A 332 -10.58 3.46 26.74
C LEU A 332 -9.21 3.96 26.28
N ARG A 333 -8.15 3.70 27.06
CA ARG A 333 -6.77 4.04 26.72
C ARG A 333 -6.06 2.87 26.07
N CYS A 334 -6.19 1.70 26.69
CA CYS A 334 -5.55 0.49 26.22
C CYS A 334 -6.57 -0.61 26.01
N PRO A 335 -6.76 -1.08 24.76
CA PRO A 335 -7.66 -2.18 24.45
C PRO A 335 -7.41 -3.41 25.31
N CYS A 336 -8.44 -4.24 25.46
CA CYS A 336 -8.33 -5.49 26.20
C CYS A 336 -7.44 -6.48 25.45
N ILE A 337 -6.57 -7.18 26.17
CA ILE A 337 -5.72 -8.25 25.63
C ILE A 337 -6.19 -9.62 26.12
N THR A 338 -5.59 -10.70 25.60
CA THR A 338 -5.84 -12.05 26.12
C THR A 338 -5.38 -12.15 27.57
N ASN A 339 -6.21 -12.74 28.44
CA ASN A 339 -5.98 -12.87 29.89
C ASN A 339 -5.87 -11.52 30.63
N ASP A 340 -6.49 -10.47 30.12
CA ASP A 340 -6.55 -9.17 30.79
C ASP A 340 -7.18 -9.27 32.19
N GLN A 341 -6.48 -8.75 33.20
CA GLN A 341 -6.92 -8.84 34.59
C GLN A 341 -7.92 -7.73 34.97
N ARG A 342 -8.07 -6.69 34.14
CA ARG A 342 -9.02 -5.59 34.40
C ARG A 342 -10.45 -6.09 34.33
N GLY A 343 -11.27 -5.72 35.32
CA GLY A 343 -12.69 -6.09 35.34
C GLY A 343 -13.45 -5.61 34.10
N SER A 344 -13.08 -4.47 33.54
CA SER A 344 -13.65 -3.89 32.32
C SER A 344 -13.37 -4.69 31.05
N CYS A 345 -12.38 -5.58 31.10
CA CYS A 345 -11.99 -6.47 30.02
C CYS A 345 -12.46 -7.91 30.20
N LYS A 346 -13.20 -8.19 31.28
CA LYS A 346 -13.87 -9.48 31.48
C LYS A 346 -15.27 -9.41 30.88
N THR A 347 -15.78 -10.54 30.43
CA THR A 347 -17.18 -10.64 30.00
C THR A 347 -18.11 -10.45 31.18
N CYS A 348 -19.14 -9.63 31.03
CA CYS A 348 -20.16 -9.46 32.06
C CYS A 348 -20.86 -10.80 32.35
N THR A 349 -20.93 -11.17 33.62
CA THR A 349 -21.61 -12.37 34.12
C THR A 349 -22.95 -12.05 34.79
N GLY A 350 -23.17 -10.77 35.14
CA GLY A 350 -24.33 -10.32 35.91
C GLY A 350 -24.05 -10.20 37.41
N ALA A 351 -22.83 -10.53 37.86
CA ALA A 351 -22.44 -10.37 39.25
C ALA A 351 -22.33 -8.89 39.63
N THR A 352 -22.70 -8.54 40.86
CA THR A 352 -22.54 -7.16 41.38
C THR A 352 -21.08 -6.69 41.37
N SER A 353 -20.13 -7.63 41.40
CA SER A 353 -18.69 -7.39 41.31
C SER A 353 -18.16 -7.16 39.90
N ASP A 354 -18.97 -7.36 38.85
CA ASP A 354 -18.54 -7.04 37.48
C ASP A 354 -18.23 -5.54 37.39
N ALA A 355 -17.26 -5.15 36.56
CA ALA A 355 -17.04 -3.73 36.27
C ALA A 355 -18.27 -3.13 35.58
N SER A 356 -18.54 -1.85 35.80
CA SER A 356 -19.66 -1.15 35.13
C SER A 356 -19.48 -1.10 33.61
N ASP A 357 -18.24 -1.21 33.14
CA ASP A 357 -17.85 -1.25 31.73
C ASP A 357 -17.25 -2.62 31.35
N CYS A 358 -17.74 -3.75 31.88
CA CYS A 358 -17.33 -5.08 31.39
C CYS A 358 -17.69 -5.29 29.89
N ILE A 359 -17.15 -6.34 29.27
CA ILE A 359 -17.45 -6.68 27.87
C ILE A 359 -18.80 -7.39 27.81
N CYS A 360 -19.76 -6.86 27.06
CA CYS A 360 -21.07 -7.47 26.94
C CYS A 360 -21.03 -8.79 26.15
N PRO A 361 -21.66 -9.87 26.65
CA PRO A 361 -21.91 -11.06 25.87
C PRO A 361 -22.65 -10.73 24.58
N THR A 362 -22.29 -11.40 23.49
CA THR A 362 -22.92 -11.22 22.17
C THR A 362 -24.03 -12.22 21.89
N THR A 363 -24.36 -13.09 22.86
CA THR A 363 -25.43 -14.10 22.74
C THR A 363 -26.54 -13.82 23.75
N PRO A 364 -27.82 -14.03 23.37
CA PRO A 364 -28.94 -13.85 24.30
C PRO A 364 -28.81 -14.63 25.61
N GLN A 365 -28.28 -15.86 25.53
CA GLN A 365 -28.10 -16.70 26.71
C GLN A 365 -27.06 -16.13 27.69
N GLY A 366 -26.00 -15.50 27.17
CA GLY A 366 -24.99 -14.86 28.01
C GLY A 366 -25.52 -13.63 28.74
N LEU A 367 -26.58 -12.99 28.24
CA LEU A 367 -27.15 -11.77 28.83
C LEU A 367 -28.18 -12.04 29.92
N LEU A 368 -28.64 -13.28 30.14
CA LEU A 368 -29.82 -13.60 30.98
C LEU A 368 -29.79 -12.97 32.40
N ASN A 369 -28.60 -12.76 32.97
CA ASN A 369 -28.41 -12.20 34.31
C ASN A 369 -27.70 -10.83 34.31
N VAL A 370 -27.42 -10.25 33.15
CA VAL A 370 -26.68 -8.98 33.04
C VAL A 370 -27.68 -7.81 33.08
N PRO A 371 -27.60 -6.86 34.02
CA PRO A 371 -28.48 -5.70 34.05
C PRO A 371 -28.45 -4.86 32.76
N ILE A 372 -29.59 -4.27 32.37
CA ILE A 372 -29.75 -3.49 31.13
C ILE A 372 -28.91 -2.20 31.12
N ASP A 373 -28.65 -1.61 32.29
CA ASP A 373 -27.80 -0.44 32.46
C ASP A 373 -26.31 -0.74 32.22
N ARG A 374 -25.91 -2.02 32.24
CA ARG A 374 -24.55 -2.48 31.91
C ARG A 374 -24.41 -2.92 30.45
N CYS A 375 -25.40 -3.63 29.92
CA CYS A 375 -25.39 -4.11 28.55
C CYS A 375 -26.71 -3.84 27.84
N TYR A 376 -26.62 -3.15 26.70
CA TYR A 376 -27.77 -2.86 25.84
C TYR A 376 -28.44 -4.14 25.32
N CYS A 377 -29.74 -4.06 25.05
CA CYS A 377 -30.49 -5.19 24.51
C CYS A 377 -30.02 -5.55 23.09
N ILE A 378 -29.87 -6.84 22.82
CA ILE A 378 -29.60 -7.36 21.46
C ILE A 378 -30.83 -8.08 20.90
N SER A 379 -30.80 -8.43 19.62
CA SER A 379 -31.89 -9.22 19.02
C SER A 379 -32.00 -10.60 19.69
N GLY A 380 -33.20 -10.96 20.14
CA GLY A 380 -33.48 -12.23 20.83
C GLY A 380 -33.12 -12.24 22.32
N ASP A 381 -32.76 -11.10 22.92
CA ASP A 381 -32.38 -10.98 24.32
C ASP A 381 -33.46 -11.47 25.28
N LEU A 382 -33.14 -12.48 26.08
CA LEU A 382 -34.10 -13.20 26.94
C LEU A 382 -34.42 -12.46 28.25
N ARG A 383 -33.76 -11.33 28.56
CA ARG A 383 -34.05 -10.53 29.75
C ARG A 383 -35.44 -9.93 29.65
N GLN A 384 -36.24 -10.05 30.71
CA GLN A 384 -37.63 -9.56 30.73
C GLN A 384 -37.73 -8.06 30.39
N ASP A 385 -36.76 -7.26 30.83
CA ASP A 385 -36.72 -5.81 30.55
C ASP A 385 -36.38 -5.48 29.09
N CYS A 386 -35.82 -6.44 28.34
CA CYS A 386 -35.54 -6.35 26.91
C CYS A 386 -36.65 -6.99 26.04
N GLN A 387 -37.57 -7.72 26.67
CA GLN A 387 -38.76 -8.25 25.99
C GLN A 387 -39.78 -7.12 25.86
N ALA A 388 -40.01 -6.66 24.64
CA ALA A 388 -40.98 -5.60 24.40
C ALA A 388 -42.40 -6.10 24.77
N GLU A 389 -42.99 -5.58 25.84
CA GLU A 389 -44.39 -5.83 26.16
C GLU A 389 -45.32 -5.16 25.14
N LYS A 390 -46.55 -5.68 24.97
CA LYS A 390 -47.60 -4.97 24.22
C LYS A 390 -47.86 -3.60 24.84
N CYS A 391 -47.98 -2.57 24.01
CA CYS A 391 -48.33 -1.23 24.48
C CYS A 391 -49.70 -1.28 25.19
N ARG A 392 -49.74 -0.78 26.44
CA ARG A 392 -50.96 -0.71 27.27
C ARG A 392 -51.52 0.72 27.40
N SER A 393 -50.82 1.71 26.84
CA SER A 393 -51.25 3.11 26.82
C SER A 393 -50.71 3.82 25.57
N SER A 394 -51.20 5.02 25.32
CA SER A 394 -50.74 5.92 24.24
C SER A 394 -49.38 6.58 24.53
N GLN A 395 -48.72 6.24 25.64
CA GLN A 395 -47.35 6.69 25.94
C GLN A 395 -46.37 5.52 25.77
N LYS A 396 -45.34 5.73 24.95
CA LYS A 396 -44.27 4.75 24.74
C LYS A 396 -43.42 4.64 26.02
N PRO A 397 -43.29 3.46 26.65
CA PRO A 397 -42.41 3.29 27.79
C PRO A 397 -40.94 3.39 27.34
N PRO A 398 -40.00 3.72 28.25
CA PRO A 398 -38.59 3.94 27.89
C PRO A 398 -37.93 2.79 27.13
N GLN A 399 -38.30 1.54 27.46
CA GLN A 399 -37.81 0.32 26.82
C GLN A 399 -38.47 0.00 25.45
N GLY A 400 -39.45 0.82 25.02
CA GLY A 400 -40.29 0.53 23.86
C GLY A 400 -41.39 -0.48 24.16
N CYS A 401 -42.35 -0.62 23.24
CA CYS A 401 -43.45 -1.57 23.36
C CYS A 401 -43.87 -2.06 21.96
N ILE A 402 -44.50 -3.23 21.90
CA ILE A 402 -45.07 -3.78 20.66
C ILE A 402 -46.45 -3.15 20.44
N CYS A 403 -46.69 -2.56 19.27
CA CYS A 403 -47.97 -1.95 18.94
C CYS A 403 -49.11 -2.98 19.08
N SER A 404 -50.22 -2.59 19.70
CA SER A 404 -51.43 -3.42 19.83
C SER A 404 -52.62 -2.79 19.10
N GLY A 405 -53.69 -3.56 18.88
CA GLY A 405 -54.92 -3.04 18.26
C GLY A 405 -55.53 -1.86 19.03
N TYR A 406 -55.26 -1.76 20.33
CA TYR A 406 -55.79 -0.73 21.22
C TYR A 406 -54.82 0.44 21.47
N TYR A 407 -53.50 0.21 21.39
CA TYR A 407 -52.50 1.24 21.71
C TYR A 407 -51.30 1.15 20.76
N ALA A 408 -51.08 2.21 20.01
CA ALA A 408 -49.97 2.31 19.07
C ALA A 408 -49.32 3.72 19.13
N PRO A 409 -48.60 4.03 20.22
CA PRO A 409 -47.90 5.30 20.35
C PRO A 409 -46.84 5.47 19.25
N THR A 410 -46.57 6.70 18.85
CA THR A 410 -45.54 7.00 17.84
C THR A 410 -44.21 6.33 18.19
N GLY A 411 -43.71 5.46 17.29
CA GLY A 411 -42.46 4.74 17.48
C GLY A 411 -42.53 3.44 18.29
N CYS A 412 -43.72 2.85 18.50
CA CYS A 412 -43.83 1.45 18.93
C CYS A 412 -43.31 0.48 17.84
N THR A 413 -42.90 -0.72 18.25
CA THR A 413 -42.41 -1.76 17.32
C THR A 413 -43.59 -2.58 16.83
N CYS A 414 -43.72 -2.78 15.52
CA CYS A 414 -44.81 -3.59 14.98
C CYS A 414 -44.58 -5.10 15.23
N PRO A 415 -45.65 -5.89 15.42
CA PRO A 415 -45.57 -7.35 15.41
C PRO A 415 -44.89 -7.84 14.13
N ILE A 416 -44.03 -8.86 14.25
CA ILE A 416 -43.25 -9.40 13.12
C ILE A 416 -43.93 -10.62 12.46
N LEU A 417 -44.92 -11.22 13.11
CA LEU A 417 -45.74 -12.30 12.55
C LEU A 417 -47.09 -11.73 12.14
N GLY A 418 -47.50 -11.97 10.89
CA GLY A 418 -48.78 -11.46 10.36
C GLY A 418 -50.02 -11.97 11.11
N THR A 419 -49.90 -13.11 11.81
CA THR A 419 -50.92 -13.67 12.70
C THR A 419 -51.11 -12.88 13.99
N ASP A 420 -50.09 -12.13 14.42
CA ASP A 420 -50.10 -11.37 15.67
C ASP A 420 -50.52 -9.91 15.46
N MET A 421 -50.80 -9.53 14.20
CA MET A 421 -51.39 -8.25 13.84
C MET A 421 -52.88 -8.24 14.20
N GLU A 422 -53.21 -7.68 15.35
CA GLU A 422 -54.59 -7.57 15.83
C GLU A 422 -55.44 -6.65 14.92
N GLU A 423 -56.74 -6.97 14.82
CA GLU A 423 -57.73 -6.06 14.22
C GLU A 423 -57.74 -4.74 15.00
N GLY A 424 -57.46 -3.62 14.32
CA GLY A 424 -57.36 -2.28 14.93
C GLY A 424 -56.07 -1.53 14.63
N LEU A 425 -54.98 -2.22 14.24
CA LEU A 425 -53.74 -1.58 13.80
C LEU A 425 -53.86 -1.05 12.36
N SER A 426 -53.76 0.27 12.17
CA SER A 426 -53.74 0.91 10.84
C SER A 426 -52.47 0.61 10.05
N THR A 427 -52.55 0.57 8.72
CA THR A 427 -51.39 0.48 7.81
C THR A 427 -50.49 1.71 7.87
N SER A 428 -51.01 2.85 8.33
CA SER A 428 -50.23 4.06 8.61
C SER A 428 -49.32 3.92 9.83
N THR A 429 -49.66 3.03 10.75
CA THR A 429 -48.90 2.81 11.99
C THR A 429 -48.01 1.59 11.90
N CYS A 430 -48.52 0.50 11.32
CA CYS A 430 -47.75 -0.72 11.05
C CYS A 430 -47.92 -1.18 9.60
N PRO A 431 -46.84 -1.21 8.80
CA PRO A 431 -46.87 -1.70 7.43
C PRO A 431 -47.46 -3.11 7.35
N CYS A 432 -48.09 -3.43 6.22
CA CYS A 432 -48.52 -4.80 5.96
C CYS A 432 -47.30 -5.74 5.88
N ILE A 433 -47.42 -6.92 6.47
CA ILE A 433 -46.40 -7.97 6.43
C ILE A 433 -46.96 -9.25 5.81
N LYS A 434 -46.11 -10.26 5.57
CA LYS A 434 -46.57 -11.54 4.99
C LYS A 434 -47.56 -12.24 5.94
N ASN A 435 -48.67 -12.72 5.39
CA ASN A 435 -49.80 -13.34 6.13
C ASN A 435 -50.49 -12.40 7.14
N ASP A 436 -50.46 -11.08 6.87
CA ASP A 436 -51.18 -10.10 7.68
C ASP A 436 -52.70 -10.34 7.58
N VAL A 437 -53.33 -10.62 8.72
CA VAL A 437 -54.74 -10.98 8.78
C VAL A 437 -55.67 -9.77 8.57
N ARG A 438 -55.15 -8.53 8.60
CA ARG A 438 -55.95 -7.32 8.40
C ARG A 438 -56.49 -7.30 6.97
N SER A 439 -57.80 -7.09 6.80
CA SER A 439 -58.48 -7.10 5.50
C SER A 439 -57.88 -6.11 4.47
N GLN A 440 -57.42 -4.95 4.96
CA GLN A 440 -56.69 -3.93 4.20
C GLN A 440 -55.29 -4.34 3.70
N CYS A 441 -54.75 -5.47 4.19
CA CYS A 441 -53.46 -6.02 3.83
C CYS A 441 -53.54 -7.27 2.94
N GLN A 442 -54.74 -7.66 2.48
CA GLN A 442 -54.90 -8.78 1.55
C GLN A 442 -54.42 -8.39 0.14
N PRO A 443 -53.57 -9.19 -0.53
CA PRO A 443 -53.03 -8.83 -1.84
C PRO A 443 -54.13 -8.79 -2.91
N THR A 444 -54.13 -7.72 -3.71
CA THR A 444 -54.96 -7.60 -4.92
C THR A 444 -54.09 -7.78 -6.17
N ALA A 445 -54.68 -7.95 -7.35
CA ALA A 445 -53.92 -8.03 -8.60
C ALA A 445 -53.12 -6.73 -8.84
N CYS A 446 -51.85 -6.83 -9.23
CA CYS A 446 -51.04 -5.65 -9.55
C CYS A 446 -51.62 -4.94 -10.78
N THR A 447 -51.84 -3.63 -10.67
CA THR A 447 -52.34 -2.77 -11.75
C THR A 447 -51.31 -1.75 -12.26
N SER A 448 -50.15 -1.65 -11.62
CA SER A 448 -49.07 -0.72 -11.98
C SER A 448 -47.68 -1.28 -11.62
N SER A 449 -46.63 -0.62 -12.09
CA SER A 449 -45.23 -0.98 -11.83
C SER A 449 -44.77 -0.75 -10.38
N SER A 450 -45.63 -0.22 -9.50
CA SER A 450 -45.37 -0.09 -8.07
C SER A 450 -46.14 -1.15 -7.29
N VAL A 451 -45.47 -1.83 -6.35
CA VAL A 451 -46.12 -2.75 -5.41
C VAL A 451 -46.79 -1.92 -4.32
N PRO A 452 -48.12 -2.01 -4.14
CA PRO A 452 -48.79 -1.35 -3.03
C PRO A 452 -48.31 -1.95 -1.70
N GLN A 453 -48.47 -1.22 -0.60
CA GLN A 453 -47.87 -1.58 0.69
C GLN A 453 -48.30 -2.97 1.20
N GLN A 454 -49.51 -3.40 0.83
CA GLN A 454 -50.08 -4.72 1.10
C GLN A 454 -49.55 -5.87 0.23
N GLY A 455 -48.65 -5.59 -0.70
CA GLY A 455 -48.29 -6.52 -1.76
C GLY A 455 -49.37 -6.63 -2.83
N CYS A 456 -49.01 -7.18 -3.98
CA CYS A 456 -49.97 -7.49 -5.03
C CYS A 456 -49.59 -8.79 -5.74
N ILE A 457 -50.58 -9.45 -6.35
CA ILE A 457 -50.37 -10.66 -7.14
C ILE A 457 -49.98 -10.26 -8.56
N CYS A 458 -48.85 -10.79 -9.07
CA CYS A 458 -48.36 -10.49 -10.41
C CYS A 458 -49.45 -10.79 -11.45
N SER A 459 -49.61 -9.91 -12.43
CA SER A 459 -50.62 -10.05 -13.48
C SER A 459 -50.03 -9.71 -14.85
N GLN A 460 -50.80 -10.01 -15.90
CA GLN A 460 -50.51 -9.56 -17.27
C GLN A 460 -50.39 -8.04 -17.39
N ILE A 461 -51.11 -7.30 -16.53
CA ILE A 461 -51.15 -5.83 -16.58
C ILE A 461 -49.90 -5.24 -15.92
N ALA A 462 -49.45 -5.82 -14.79
CA ALA A 462 -48.25 -5.37 -14.12
C ALA A 462 -47.58 -6.47 -13.29
N SER A 463 -46.25 -6.54 -13.39
CA SER A 463 -45.41 -7.54 -12.71
C SER A 463 -44.14 -6.89 -12.11
N PRO A 464 -44.28 -6.01 -11.10
CA PRO A 464 -43.15 -5.38 -10.43
C PRO A 464 -42.27 -6.39 -9.68
N SER A 465 -41.06 -5.98 -9.28
CA SER A 465 -40.04 -6.90 -8.74
C SER A 465 -40.38 -7.61 -7.43
N ALA A 466 -41.40 -7.17 -6.71
CA ALA A 466 -41.81 -7.73 -5.42
C ALA A 466 -43.28 -8.16 -5.39
N CYS A 467 -43.90 -8.43 -6.54
CA CYS A 467 -45.23 -9.04 -6.57
C CYS A 467 -45.17 -10.55 -6.24
N THR A 468 -46.26 -11.07 -5.70
CA THR A 468 -46.42 -12.50 -5.40
C THR A 468 -46.94 -13.23 -6.62
N CYS A 469 -46.39 -14.39 -6.94
CA CYS A 469 -46.81 -15.14 -8.12
C CYS A 469 -48.20 -15.77 -7.95
N PRO A 470 -49.05 -15.75 -8.99
CA PRO A 470 -50.31 -16.47 -8.98
C PRO A 470 -50.12 -17.97 -8.72
N ASP A 471 -51.05 -18.55 -7.96
CA ASP A 471 -51.04 -19.99 -7.73
C ASP A 471 -51.58 -20.78 -8.93
N ASN A 472 -52.52 -20.22 -9.68
CA ASN A 472 -53.08 -20.80 -10.89
C ASN A 472 -52.13 -20.61 -12.10
N PRO A 473 -51.69 -21.70 -12.76
CA PRO A 473 -50.78 -21.62 -13.91
C PRO A 473 -51.27 -20.78 -15.09
N GLN A 474 -52.58 -20.67 -15.30
CA GLN A 474 -53.14 -19.86 -16.40
C GLN A 474 -52.93 -18.36 -16.18
N ASP A 475 -52.88 -17.92 -14.92
CA ASP A 475 -52.68 -16.52 -14.57
C ASP A 475 -51.21 -16.09 -14.72
N LEU A 476 -50.31 -17.04 -15.02
CA LEU A 476 -48.90 -16.77 -15.33
C LEU A 476 -48.69 -16.35 -16.79
N ILE A 477 -49.64 -16.58 -17.71
CA ILE A 477 -49.54 -16.11 -19.10
C ILE A 477 -49.30 -14.60 -19.06
N GLY A 478 -48.27 -14.10 -19.74
CA GLY A 478 -47.88 -12.68 -19.74
C GLY A 478 -47.15 -12.15 -18.49
N VAL A 479 -46.90 -13.00 -17.48
CA VAL A 479 -46.03 -12.68 -16.32
C VAL A 479 -44.60 -13.15 -16.61
N PRO A 480 -43.58 -12.26 -16.59
CA PRO A 480 -42.19 -12.64 -16.91
C PRO A 480 -41.64 -13.74 -15.99
N THR A 481 -40.88 -14.69 -16.55
CA THR A 481 -40.26 -15.79 -15.76
C THR A 481 -39.22 -15.31 -14.76
N ALA A 482 -38.57 -14.17 -15.03
CA ALA A 482 -37.70 -13.48 -14.07
C ALA A 482 -38.46 -12.96 -12.83
N ARG A 483 -39.79 -12.82 -12.89
CA ARG A 483 -40.64 -12.45 -11.76
C ARG A 483 -41.25 -13.68 -11.09
N CYS A 484 -41.76 -14.60 -11.89
CA CYS A 484 -42.35 -15.83 -11.41
C CYS A 484 -41.68 -17.04 -12.05
N PRO A 485 -40.92 -17.84 -11.28
CA PRO A 485 -40.29 -19.05 -11.77
C PRO A 485 -41.30 -19.96 -12.48
N CYS A 486 -40.82 -20.76 -13.41
CA CYS A 486 -41.65 -21.78 -14.06
C CYS A 486 -42.25 -22.71 -13.01
N LYS A 487 -43.56 -22.95 -13.08
CA LYS A 487 -44.16 -24.13 -12.44
C LYS A 487 -43.86 -25.35 -13.34
N ASP A 488 -44.00 -26.57 -12.81
CA ASP A 488 -43.58 -27.84 -13.44
C ASP A 488 -43.67 -27.86 -14.98
N GLU A 489 -42.67 -28.48 -15.62
CA GLU A 489 -42.30 -28.36 -17.05
C GLU A 489 -43.41 -28.69 -18.09
N ASN A 490 -44.56 -29.21 -17.65
CA ASN A 490 -45.71 -29.55 -18.50
C ASN A 490 -47.03 -28.85 -18.11
N VAL A 491 -47.00 -27.91 -17.15
CA VAL A 491 -48.19 -27.23 -16.63
C VAL A 491 -48.11 -25.71 -16.84
N ASP A 492 -46.91 -25.15 -16.92
CA ASP A 492 -46.72 -23.71 -17.15
C ASP A 492 -46.94 -23.34 -18.63
N PRO A 493 -47.96 -22.53 -18.95
CA PRO A 493 -48.30 -22.18 -20.34
C PRO A 493 -47.32 -21.20 -20.99
N ARG A 494 -46.30 -20.71 -20.27
CA ARG A 494 -45.29 -19.78 -20.82
C ARG A 494 -44.22 -20.54 -21.60
N GLY A 495 -43.94 -20.07 -22.82
CA GLY A 495 -42.95 -20.67 -23.74
C GLY A 495 -41.55 -20.86 -23.13
N LEU A 496 -41.12 -19.94 -22.27
CA LEU A 496 -39.86 -19.98 -21.50
C LEU A 496 -39.68 -21.20 -20.60
N CYS A 497 -40.75 -21.93 -20.32
CA CYS A 497 -40.73 -23.10 -19.45
C CYS A 497 -40.69 -24.43 -20.21
N GLN A 498 -40.71 -24.39 -21.55
CA GLN A 498 -40.65 -25.56 -22.44
C GLN A 498 -39.23 -25.77 -22.98
N THR A 499 -38.81 -27.01 -23.23
CA THR A 499 -37.47 -27.30 -23.78
C THR A 499 -37.42 -27.07 -25.30
N CYS A 500 -36.36 -26.43 -25.81
CA CYS A 500 -36.15 -26.23 -27.24
C CYS A 500 -35.84 -27.56 -27.94
N THR A 501 -36.57 -27.84 -29.02
CA THR A 501 -36.44 -29.04 -29.86
C THR A 501 -36.08 -28.72 -31.32
N GLY A 502 -36.12 -27.45 -31.71
CA GLY A 502 -35.86 -27.01 -33.09
C GLY A 502 -37.06 -27.15 -34.04
N ALA A 503 -38.24 -27.51 -33.54
CA ALA A 503 -39.46 -27.61 -34.34
C ALA A 503 -39.96 -26.23 -34.79
N THR A 504 -40.44 -26.13 -36.03
CA THR A 504 -41.10 -24.93 -36.57
C THR A 504 -42.32 -24.56 -35.74
N GLY A 505 -42.32 -23.34 -35.17
CA GLY A 505 -43.41 -22.82 -34.34
C GLY A 505 -43.13 -22.80 -32.84
N GLN A 506 -41.97 -23.29 -32.37
CA GLN A 506 -41.59 -23.11 -30.97
C GLN A 506 -41.26 -21.64 -30.65
N PRO A 507 -41.62 -21.17 -29.44
CA PRO A 507 -41.20 -19.86 -28.94
C PRO A 507 -39.68 -19.72 -28.98
N SER A 508 -39.17 -18.55 -29.39
CA SER A 508 -37.73 -18.28 -29.47
C SER A 508 -37.04 -18.25 -28.10
N ASP A 509 -37.80 -18.34 -27.02
CA ASP A 509 -37.38 -18.15 -25.63
C ASP A 509 -37.46 -19.45 -24.79
N CYS A 510 -37.54 -20.63 -25.42
CA CYS A 510 -37.56 -21.93 -24.74
C CYS A 510 -36.25 -22.25 -23.96
N ASN A 511 -36.33 -23.20 -23.01
CA ASN A 511 -35.19 -23.71 -22.26
C ASN A 511 -34.27 -24.56 -23.15
N CYS A 512 -33.01 -24.14 -23.24
CA CYS A 512 -32.02 -24.80 -24.08
C CYS A 512 -31.53 -26.12 -23.50
N PRO A 513 -31.42 -27.19 -24.31
CA PRO A 513 -30.74 -28.41 -23.91
C PRO A 513 -29.30 -28.13 -23.45
N THR A 514 -28.86 -28.81 -22.40
CA THR A 514 -27.53 -28.60 -21.80
C THR A 514 -26.47 -29.57 -22.33
N THR A 515 -26.82 -30.48 -23.25
CA THR A 515 -25.90 -31.44 -23.86
C THR A 515 -25.68 -31.13 -25.35
N PRO A 516 -24.46 -31.32 -25.89
CA PRO A 516 -24.17 -31.04 -27.31
C PRO A 516 -25.10 -31.81 -28.26
N SER A 517 -25.44 -33.05 -27.93
CA SER A 517 -26.35 -33.89 -28.72
C SER A 517 -27.79 -33.35 -28.76
N GLY A 518 -28.25 -32.69 -27.70
CA GLY A 518 -29.58 -32.08 -27.64
C GLY A 518 -29.69 -30.78 -28.45
N LEU A 519 -28.57 -30.14 -28.77
CA LEU A 519 -28.53 -28.87 -29.51
C LEU A 519 -28.35 -29.05 -31.02
N HIS A 520 -28.10 -30.25 -31.52
CA HIS A 520 -27.73 -30.50 -32.93
C HIS A 520 -28.70 -29.90 -33.96
N ASN A 521 -30.00 -29.82 -33.63
CA ASN A 521 -31.05 -29.26 -34.49
C ASN A 521 -31.62 -27.93 -33.98
N VAL A 522 -31.02 -27.32 -32.96
CA VAL A 522 -31.49 -26.06 -32.37
C VAL A 522 -30.59 -24.92 -32.88
N PRO A 523 -31.12 -23.94 -33.62
CA PRO A 523 -30.30 -22.86 -34.16
C PRO A 523 -29.69 -21.98 -33.06
N LYS A 524 -28.53 -21.36 -33.32
CA LYS A 524 -27.85 -20.45 -32.38
C LYS A 524 -28.73 -19.27 -31.95
N SER A 525 -29.64 -18.85 -32.81
CA SER A 525 -30.65 -17.81 -32.54
C SER A 525 -31.67 -18.21 -31.47
N GLN A 526 -31.86 -19.49 -31.20
CA GLN A 526 -32.71 -20.00 -30.12
C GLN A 526 -31.91 -20.40 -28.88
N CYS A 527 -30.71 -20.96 -29.06
CA CYS A 527 -29.89 -21.41 -27.94
C CYS A 527 -28.41 -21.05 -28.07
N PRO A 528 -27.81 -20.41 -27.03
CA PRO A 528 -26.40 -20.05 -27.03
C PRO A 528 -25.50 -21.28 -27.11
N CYS A 529 -24.26 -21.05 -27.53
CA CYS A 529 -23.25 -22.11 -27.66
C CYS A 529 -22.80 -22.63 -26.30
N ILE A 530 -22.53 -23.93 -26.20
CA ILE A 530 -21.94 -24.57 -25.01
C ILE A 530 -20.56 -25.17 -25.31
N THR A 531 -19.86 -25.67 -24.29
CA THR A 531 -18.56 -26.35 -24.49
C THR A 531 -18.75 -27.63 -25.32
N ASN A 532 -17.92 -27.81 -26.36
CA ASN A 532 -18.00 -28.92 -27.33
C ASN A 532 -19.29 -28.94 -28.17
N ASP A 533 -19.90 -27.77 -28.40
CA ASP A 533 -21.06 -27.63 -29.28
C ASP A 533 -20.70 -27.98 -30.73
N GLN A 534 -21.44 -28.92 -31.31
CA GLN A 534 -21.17 -29.45 -32.64
C GLN A 534 -21.74 -28.57 -33.77
N ARG A 535 -22.46 -27.49 -33.44
CA ARG A 535 -22.98 -26.54 -34.43
C ARG A 535 -21.84 -25.71 -35.00
N GLY A 536 -21.78 -25.57 -36.33
CA GLY A 536 -20.74 -24.79 -37.03
C GLY A 536 -20.64 -23.34 -36.53
N SER A 537 -21.78 -22.69 -36.28
CA SER A 537 -21.92 -21.35 -35.69
C SER A 537 -21.36 -21.20 -34.26
N CYS A 538 -20.98 -22.30 -33.61
CA CYS A 538 -20.45 -22.34 -32.25
C CYS A 538 -18.97 -22.74 -32.18
N GLN A 539 -18.32 -22.89 -33.34
CA GLN A 539 -16.88 -23.07 -33.46
C GLN A 539 -16.17 -21.70 -33.54
N LEU A 540 -14.89 -21.64 -33.15
CA LEU A 540 -14.10 -20.41 -33.26
C LEU A 540 -13.75 -20.10 -34.72
N CYS A 541 -13.92 -18.84 -35.13
CA CYS A 541 -13.48 -18.38 -36.43
C CYS A 541 -11.94 -18.47 -36.52
N SER A 542 -11.45 -19.22 -37.50
CA SER A 542 -10.04 -19.44 -37.78
C SER A 542 -9.66 -19.02 -39.21
N TYR A 543 -10.60 -19.08 -40.17
CA TYR A 543 -10.33 -18.82 -41.60
C TYR A 543 -11.51 -18.15 -42.33
N SER A 544 -11.24 -17.71 -43.57
CA SER A 544 -12.21 -17.08 -44.47
C SER A 544 -13.41 -17.97 -44.86
N ASN A 545 -13.31 -19.29 -44.71
CA ASN A 545 -14.36 -20.24 -45.11
C ASN A 545 -15.25 -20.77 -43.97
N ASP A 546 -15.01 -20.33 -42.72
CA ASP A 546 -15.83 -20.77 -41.58
C ASP A 546 -17.27 -20.24 -41.63
N ASP A 547 -18.15 -20.88 -40.86
CA ASP A 547 -19.55 -20.48 -40.66
C ASP A 547 -19.66 -18.96 -40.43
N PRO A 548 -20.53 -18.24 -41.15
CA PRO A 548 -20.66 -16.78 -41.01
C PRO A 548 -21.09 -16.35 -39.60
N GLU A 549 -21.65 -17.25 -38.79
CA GLU A 549 -22.01 -17.01 -37.40
C GLU A 549 -21.02 -17.63 -36.39
N CYS A 550 -19.80 -18.01 -36.79
CA CYS A 550 -18.78 -18.53 -35.88
C CYS A 550 -18.43 -17.56 -34.73
N ILE A 551 -17.80 -18.08 -33.67
CA ILE A 551 -17.41 -17.27 -32.51
C ILE A 551 -16.09 -16.56 -32.80
N CYS A 552 -16.08 -15.24 -32.71
CA CYS A 552 -14.88 -14.44 -32.93
C CYS A 552 -13.86 -14.61 -31.78
N PRO A 553 -12.58 -14.83 -32.09
CA PRO A 553 -11.50 -14.75 -31.10
C PRO A 553 -11.46 -13.38 -30.41
N THR A 554 -11.10 -13.35 -29.13
CA THR A 554 -11.06 -12.14 -28.30
C THR A 554 -9.64 -11.58 -28.11
N THR A 555 -8.62 -12.23 -28.67
CA THR A 555 -7.23 -11.78 -28.63
C THR A 555 -6.76 -11.32 -30.02
N PRO A 556 -5.87 -10.31 -30.10
CA PRO A 556 -5.34 -9.83 -31.37
C PRO A 556 -4.71 -10.93 -32.23
N ASP A 557 -3.94 -11.83 -31.61
CA ASP A 557 -3.28 -12.93 -32.31
C ASP A 557 -4.28 -13.91 -32.93
N GLY A 558 -5.40 -14.18 -32.25
CA GLY A 558 -6.45 -15.07 -32.76
C GLY A 558 -7.20 -14.51 -33.98
N LEU A 559 -7.16 -13.19 -34.18
CA LEU A 559 -7.87 -12.52 -35.28
C LEU A 559 -7.03 -12.36 -36.55
N GLN A 560 -5.73 -12.68 -36.53
CA GLN A 560 -4.79 -12.33 -37.60
C GLN A 560 -5.20 -12.86 -38.99
N ASN A 561 -5.94 -13.97 -39.05
CA ASN A 561 -6.43 -14.60 -40.29
C ASN A 561 -7.95 -14.49 -40.51
N VAL A 562 -8.66 -13.75 -39.66
CA VAL A 562 -10.12 -13.60 -39.71
C VAL A 562 -10.48 -12.23 -40.30
N PRO A 563 -11.19 -12.14 -41.44
CA PRO A 563 -11.49 -10.86 -42.06
C PRO A 563 -12.50 -10.03 -41.22
N LYS A 564 -12.40 -8.69 -41.30
CA LYS A 564 -13.24 -7.74 -40.54
C LYS A 564 -14.74 -7.89 -40.78
N ASN A 565 -15.15 -8.35 -41.96
CA ASN A 565 -16.55 -8.61 -42.28
C ASN A 565 -17.14 -9.83 -41.53
N LYS A 566 -16.29 -10.69 -40.95
CA LYS A 566 -16.71 -11.77 -40.04
C LYS A 566 -16.61 -11.38 -38.58
N CYS A 567 -15.49 -10.78 -38.19
CA CYS A 567 -15.24 -10.41 -36.80
C CYS A 567 -14.85 -8.94 -36.65
N PRO A 568 -15.56 -8.18 -35.77
CA PRO A 568 -15.27 -6.76 -35.57
C PRO A 568 -13.85 -6.56 -35.04
N CYS A 569 -13.32 -5.35 -35.26
CA CYS A 569 -12.01 -4.97 -34.75
C CYS A 569 -12.03 -4.87 -33.22
N ILE A 570 -10.94 -5.28 -32.57
CA ILE A 570 -10.75 -5.14 -31.12
C ILE A 570 -9.54 -4.22 -30.79
N SER A 571 -9.34 -3.89 -29.52
CA SER A 571 -8.18 -3.08 -29.10
C SER A 571 -6.88 -3.86 -29.30
N GLY A 572 -5.90 -3.27 -29.98
CA GLY A 572 -4.61 -3.91 -30.30
C GLY A 572 -4.67 -4.91 -31.46
N ASP A 573 -5.78 -4.97 -32.18
CA ASP A 573 -5.98 -5.82 -33.36
C ASP A 573 -4.90 -5.54 -34.42
N LEU A 574 -4.20 -6.57 -34.89
CA LEU A 574 -3.07 -6.45 -35.81
C LEU A 574 -3.51 -6.37 -37.28
N ARG A 575 -4.80 -6.57 -37.59
CA ARG A 575 -5.31 -6.52 -38.96
C ARG A 575 -5.22 -5.09 -39.50
N SER A 576 -4.72 -4.95 -40.74
CA SER A 576 -4.45 -3.65 -41.36
C SER A 576 -5.70 -2.76 -41.51
N ASP A 577 -6.87 -3.36 -41.66
CA ASP A 577 -8.19 -2.71 -41.76
C ASP A 577 -8.84 -2.40 -40.39
N CYS A 578 -8.13 -2.73 -39.30
CA CYS A 578 -8.50 -2.46 -37.92
C CYS A 578 -7.53 -1.50 -37.19
N GLN A 579 -6.47 -1.02 -37.86
CA GLN A 579 -5.60 0.01 -37.31
C GLN A 579 -6.34 1.37 -37.25
N PRO A 580 -6.20 2.13 -36.16
CA PRO A 580 -6.87 3.42 -36.02
C PRO A 580 -6.31 4.47 -37.00
N GLU A 581 -7.20 5.06 -37.80
CA GLU A 581 -6.88 6.20 -38.67
C GLU A 581 -6.90 7.53 -37.89
N LYS A 582 -6.40 8.61 -38.51
CA LYS A 582 -6.47 9.97 -37.93
C LYS A 582 -7.93 10.38 -37.71
N CYS A 583 -8.24 11.01 -36.57
CA CYS A 583 -9.59 11.51 -36.31
C CYS A 583 -10.00 12.55 -37.37
N THR A 584 -11.06 12.27 -38.11
CA THR A 584 -11.65 13.16 -39.14
C THR A 584 -12.85 13.95 -38.63
N SER A 585 -13.37 13.62 -37.45
CA SER A 585 -14.47 14.34 -36.79
C SER A 585 -14.31 14.35 -35.26
N SER A 586 -15.11 15.17 -34.58
CA SER A 586 -15.22 15.22 -33.11
C SER A 586 -15.93 14.01 -32.50
N VAL A 587 -16.30 12.99 -33.29
CA VAL A 587 -16.89 11.73 -32.82
C VAL A 587 -15.84 10.63 -32.93
N LYS A 588 -15.54 9.97 -31.81
CA LYS A 588 -14.60 8.85 -31.76
C LYS A 588 -15.23 7.64 -32.47
N PRO A 589 -14.61 7.09 -33.53
CA PRO A 589 -15.09 5.87 -34.15
C PRO A 589 -14.90 4.67 -33.19
N PRO A 590 -15.66 3.58 -33.35
CA PRO A 590 -15.65 2.44 -32.43
C PRO A 590 -14.25 1.83 -32.19
N GLN A 591 -13.39 1.85 -33.21
CA GLN A 591 -12.01 1.37 -33.16
C GLN A 591 -11.01 2.35 -32.51
N GLY A 592 -11.46 3.53 -32.07
CA GLY A 592 -10.59 4.64 -31.68
C GLY A 592 -9.99 5.35 -32.89
N CYS A 593 -9.38 6.51 -32.65
CA CYS A 593 -8.69 7.27 -33.68
C CYS A 593 -7.49 8.00 -33.08
N ILE A 594 -6.51 8.31 -33.94
CA ILE A 594 -5.33 9.09 -33.56
C ILE A 594 -5.70 10.57 -33.58
N CYS A 595 -5.47 11.29 -32.47
CA CYS A 595 -5.80 12.70 -32.35
C CYS A 595 -5.17 13.50 -33.53
N SER A 596 -5.94 14.41 -34.13
CA SER A 596 -5.44 15.30 -35.19
C SER A 596 -5.62 16.76 -34.77
N GLY A 597 -4.89 17.69 -35.40
CA GLY A 597 -4.94 19.11 -35.03
C GLY A 597 -6.31 19.78 -35.16
N TYR A 598 -7.26 19.15 -35.84
CA TYR A 598 -8.62 19.66 -35.98
C TYR A 598 -9.67 18.86 -35.19
N ASN A 599 -9.35 17.63 -34.77
CA ASN A 599 -10.32 16.72 -34.18
C ASN A 599 -9.69 15.95 -33.01
N THR A 600 -10.09 16.34 -31.81
CA THR A 600 -9.63 15.76 -30.55
C THR A 600 -10.82 15.29 -29.69
N PRO A 601 -11.57 14.26 -30.13
CA PRO A 601 -12.62 13.69 -29.29
C PRO A 601 -12.02 13.20 -27.97
N SER A 602 -12.77 13.33 -26.88
CA SER A 602 -12.33 12.85 -25.56
C SER A 602 -11.91 11.38 -25.64
N GLY A 603 -10.67 11.08 -25.24
CA GLY A 603 -10.09 9.74 -25.29
C GLY A 603 -9.61 9.28 -26.68
N CYS A 604 -9.25 10.19 -27.59
CA CYS A 604 -8.40 9.84 -28.74
C CYS A 604 -6.97 9.49 -28.29
N THR A 605 -6.27 8.69 -29.09
CA THR A 605 -4.88 8.29 -28.80
C THR A 605 -3.93 9.31 -29.41
N CYS A 606 -2.98 9.82 -28.64
CA CYS A 606 -1.98 10.75 -29.16
C CYS A 606 -1.01 10.05 -30.12
N PRO A 607 -0.51 10.73 -31.17
CA PRO A 607 0.60 10.23 -31.97
C PRO A 607 1.78 9.83 -31.09
N THR A 608 2.43 8.72 -31.42
CA THR A 608 3.58 8.20 -30.64
C THR A 608 4.92 8.72 -31.13
N ALA A 609 5.00 9.25 -32.35
CA ALA A 609 6.16 9.94 -32.89
C ALA A 609 5.96 11.46 -32.82
N GLY A 610 6.94 12.19 -32.27
CA GLY A 610 6.88 13.65 -32.14
C GLY A 610 6.73 14.38 -33.48
N THR A 611 7.23 13.79 -34.57
CA THR A 611 7.08 14.29 -35.95
C THR A 611 5.65 14.26 -36.47
N ASP A 612 4.79 13.42 -35.88
CA ASP A 612 3.39 13.27 -36.29
C ASP A 612 2.45 14.16 -35.46
N MET A 613 2.98 14.90 -34.48
CA MET A 613 2.22 15.87 -33.67
C MET A 613 1.89 17.12 -34.49
N ASP A 614 0.61 17.36 -34.74
CA ASP A 614 0.14 18.59 -35.39
C ASP A 614 0.35 19.81 -34.48
N GLN A 615 0.86 20.93 -35.03
CA GLN A 615 1.08 22.21 -34.33
C GLN A 615 -0.13 22.72 -33.52
N ARG A 616 -1.34 22.29 -33.89
CA ARG A 616 -2.60 22.71 -33.25
C ARG A 616 -3.06 21.81 -32.11
N LEU A 617 -2.41 20.66 -31.89
CA LEU A 617 -2.73 19.79 -30.76
C LEU A 617 -2.26 20.44 -29.45
N SER A 618 -3.20 20.71 -28.54
CA SER A 618 -2.89 21.26 -27.22
C SER A 618 -2.03 20.30 -26.39
N THR A 619 -1.11 20.85 -25.60
CA THR A 619 -0.30 20.09 -24.62
C THR A 619 -1.16 19.51 -23.49
N SER A 620 -2.34 20.08 -23.23
CA SER A 620 -3.32 19.52 -22.29
C SER A 620 -4.06 18.28 -22.83
N THR A 621 -4.12 18.12 -24.16
CA THR A 621 -4.74 16.95 -24.81
C THR A 621 -3.71 15.87 -25.08
N CYS A 622 -2.53 16.25 -25.57
CA CYS A 622 -1.40 15.36 -25.81
C CYS A 622 -0.14 15.97 -25.19
N PRO A 623 0.43 15.37 -24.12
CA PRO A 623 1.68 15.83 -23.52
C PRO A 623 2.81 15.92 -24.54
N CYS A 624 3.81 16.77 -24.29
CA CYS A 624 5.00 16.82 -25.12
C CYS A 624 5.76 15.49 -25.05
N ILE A 625 6.26 15.02 -26.19
CA ILE A 625 7.08 13.80 -26.30
C ILE A 625 8.41 14.11 -26.98
N LYS A 626 9.31 13.13 -27.09
CA LYS A 626 10.59 13.30 -27.80
C LYS A 626 10.33 13.67 -29.28
N ASP A 627 11.10 14.62 -29.79
CA ASP A 627 11.02 15.14 -31.17
C ASP A 627 9.68 15.80 -31.53
N ASP A 628 8.94 16.29 -30.52
CA ASP A 628 7.67 16.97 -30.72
C ASP A 628 7.85 18.28 -31.51
N VAL A 629 7.25 18.33 -32.69
CA VAL A 629 7.44 19.47 -33.58
C VAL A 629 6.70 20.73 -33.11
N ARG A 630 5.73 20.61 -32.18
CA ARG A 630 4.92 21.74 -31.69
C ARG A 630 5.80 22.80 -31.05
N SER A 631 5.60 24.07 -31.44
CA SER A 631 6.42 25.19 -30.96
C SER A 631 6.42 25.34 -29.43
N LEU A 632 5.31 24.99 -28.78
CA LEU A 632 5.15 25.00 -27.32
C LEU A 632 5.92 23.88 -26.60
N CYS A 633 6.36 22.85 -27.32
CA CYS A 633 7.15 21.74 -26.78
C CYS A 633 8.65 21.90 -27.08
N LYS A 634 9.06 22.96 -27.79
CA LYS A 634 10.47 23.26 -28.01
C LYS A 634 11.06 23.98 -26.78
N PRO A 635 12.29 23.65 -26.37
CA PRO A 635 12.95 24.36 -25.28
C PRO A 635 13.12 25.85 -25.63
N THR A 636 12.83 26.72 -24.66
CA THR A 636 13.07 28.17 -24.75
C THR A 636 14.24 28.56 -23.84
N ASP A 637 14.83 29.75 -24.04
CA ASP A 637 15.88 30.27 -23.16
C ASP A 637 15.33 30.48 -21.73
N CYS A 638 16.10 30.12 -20.69
CA CYS A 638 15.73 30.42 -19.31
C CYS A 638 15.85 31.96 -19.09
N THR A 639 14.74 32.68 -18.92
CA THR A 639 14.75 34.17 -18.88
C THR A 639 14.80 34.79 -17.49
N THR A 640 14.64 34.03 -16.39
CA THR A 640 14.66 34.58 -15.02
C THR A 640 15.24 33.59 -14.00
N GLU A 641 15.90 34.11 -12.95
CA GLU A 641 16.41 33.35 -11.79
C GLU A 641 15.30 32.88 -10.82
N GLU A 642 14.02 33.18 -11.08
CA GLU A 642 12.92 33.02 -10.13
C GLU A 642 12.33 31.59 -10.06
N TYR A 643 12.79 30.67 -10.92
CA TYR A 643 12.33 29.28 -10.95
C TYR A 643 13.46 28.31 -10.60
N ASP A 644 13.37 27.66 -9.43
CA ASP A 644 14.32 26.63 -8.96
C ASP A 644 14.38 25.37 -9.86
N PHE A 645 13.43 25.21 -10.80
CA PHE A 645 13.35 24.08 -11.72
C PHE A 645 13.00 24.54 -13.14
N PRO A 646 13.62 23.96 -14.20
CA PRO A 646 13.26 24.26 -15.57
C PRO A 646 11.79 23.85 -15.85
N PRO A 647 11.11 24.51 -16.81
CA PRO A 647 9.79 24.09 -17.24
C PRO A 647 9.82 22.64 -17.77
N PRO A 648 8.68 21.92 -17.84
CA PRO A 648 8.65 20.51 -18.23
C PRO A 648 9.32 20.19 -19.57
N GLN A 649 9.37 21.17 -20.48
CA GLN A 649 10.05 21.08 -21.78
C GLN A 649 11.58 21.31 -21.74
N GLY A 650 12.16 21.58 -20.56
CA GLY A 650 13.54 22.05 -20.42
C GLY A 650 13.71 23.52 -20.85
N CYS A 651 14.80 24.15 -20.44
CA CYS A 651 15.22 25.45 -20.96
C CYS A 651 16.74 25.49 -21.17
N PHE A 652 17.21 26.29 -22.12
CA PHE A 652 18.65 26.47 -22.36
C PHE A 652 19.25 27.40 -21.31
N CYS A 653 20.39 27.01 -20.74
CA CYS A 653 21.10 27.86 -19.80
C CYS A 653 21.45 29.20 -20.47
N SER A 654 21.15 30.32 -19.80
CA SER A 654 21.41 31.66 -20.33
C SER A 654 22.15 32.52 -19.31
N GLN A 655 22.69 33.65 -19.77
CA GLN A 655 23.30 34.65 -18.89
C GLN A 655 22.30 35.25 -17.87
N MET A 656 21.00 35.19 -18.17
CA MET A 656 19.94 35.77 -17.34
C MET A 656 19.30 34.77 -16.36
N GLY A 657 19.59 33.47 -16.50
CA GLY A 657 19.04 32.44 -15.61
C GLY A 657 19.67 31.06 -15.88
N SER A 658 20.09 30.38 -14.81
CA SER A 658 20.79 29.09 -14.86
C SER A 658 20.33 28.16 -13.72
N PRO A 659 19.05 27.77 -13.67
CA PRO A 659 18.56 26.84 -12.65
C PRO A 659 19.19 25.45 -12.82
N THR A 660 19.24 24.69 -11.72
CA THR A 660 19.75 23.31 -11.74
C THR A 660 18.92 22.48 -12.73
N GLY A 661 19.56 21.89 -13.74
CA GLY A 661 18.90 21.08 -14.77
C GLY A 661 18.58 21.77 -16.10
N CYS A 662 19.04 23.01 -16.34
CA CYS A 662 19.00 23.61 -17.68
C CYS A 662 19.93 22.87 -18.67
N MET A 663 19.63 22.93 -19.97
CA MET A 663 20.45 22.30 -21.01
C MET A 663 21.64 23.18 -21.38
N CYS A 664 22.84 22.57 -21.46
CA CYS A 664 24.04 23.27 -21.88
C CYS A 664 23.89 23.77 -23.33
N TYR A 665 24.14 25.05 -23.59
CA TYR A 665 24.06 25.63 -24.94
C TYR A 665 25.03 26.80 -25.12
N GLY A 666 25.85 26.73 -26.17
CA GLY A 666 26.83 27.77 -26.52
C GLY A 666 27.83 28.10 -25.40
N LEU A 667 28.10 29.38 -25.19
CA LEU A 667 29.08 29.90 -24.22
C LEU A 667 28.62 29.86 -22.75
N TYR A 668 27.37 29.47 -22.45
CA TYR A 668 26.80 29.49 -21.10
C TYR A 668 26.50 28.07 -20.61
N HIS A 669 27.44 27.52 -19.87
CA HIS A 669 27.42 26.14 -19.39
C HIS A 669 27.79 26.08 -17.89
N PRO A 670 26.85 26.41 -16.97
CA PRO A 670 27.10 26.28 -15.54
C PRO A 670 27.40 24.81 -15.16
N ILE A 671 28.20 24.61 -14.12
CA ILE A 671 28.51 23.27 -13.59
C ILE A 671 27.19 22.58 -13.23
N GLY A 672 26.88 21.44 -13.86
CA GLY A 672 25.65 20.68 -13.64
C GLY A 672 24.51 20.93 -14.64
N CYS A 673 24.76 21.62 -15.77
CA CYS A 673 23.83 21.62 -16.90
C CYS A 673 23.72 20.23 -17.56
N ILE A 674 22.57 19.93 -18.17
CA ILE A 674 22.30 18.65 -18.84
C ILE A 674 22.77 18.74 -20.29
N CYS A 675 23.58 17.78 -20.74
CA CYS A 675 24.07 17.71 -22.11
C CYS A 675 22.94 17.31 -23.07
N THR A 676 22.79 18.07 -24.15
CA THR A 676 21.89 17.74 -25.26
C THR A 676 22.47 16.61 -26.11
N THR A 677 21.60 15.85 -26.80
CA THR A 677 22.00 14.82 -27.77
C THR A 677 22.15 15.38 -29.19
N GLU A 678 21.93 16.67 -29.40
CA GLU A 678 22.11 17.33 -30.69
C GLU A 678 23.54 17.89 -30.81
N SER A 679 24.37 17.31 -31.66
CA SER A 679 25.77 17.71 -31.80
C SER A 679 25.97 19.18 -32.17
N GLY A 680 25.06 19.76 -32.95
CA GLY A 680 25.09 21.18 -33.32
C GLY A 680 24.86 22.14 -32.15
N ALA A 681 24.20 21.69 -31.09
CA ALA A 681 23.91 22.50 -29.91
C ALA A 681 25.03 22.47 -28.86
N LEU A 682 26.01 21.57 -29.01
CA LEU A 682 27.21 21.48 -28.17
C LEU A 682 28.38 22.33 -28.68
N VAL A 683 28.21 23.05 -29.80
CA VAL A 683 29.23 23.99 -30.29
C VAL A 683 29.59 24.97 -29.17
N ASP A 684 30.89 25.13 -28.92
CA ASP A 684 31.49 25.91 -27.82
C ASP A 684 31.34 25.33 -26.39
N THR A 685 30.74 24.15 -26.20
CA THR A 685 30.68 23.45 -24.89
C THR A 685 31.91 22.55 -24.70
N PRO A 686 32.72 22.70 -23.63
CA PRO A 686 33.92 21.88 -23.42
C PRO A 686 33.61 20.37 -23.31
N LYS A 687 34.46 19.50 -23.86
CA LYS A 687 34.29 18.04 -23.75
C LYS A 687 34.30 17.53 -22.31
N GLU A 688 34.99 18.24 -21.40
CA GLU A 688 35.04 17.90 -19.98
C GLU A 688 33.68 18.06 -19.29
N GLN A 689 32.78 18.82 -19.92
CA GLN A 689 31.43 19.09 -19.43
C GLN A 689 30.37 18.22 -20.11
N CYS A 690 30.55 17.93 -21.40
CA CYS A 690 29.69 17.02 -22.17
C CYS A 690 30.52 16.09 -23.06
N GLU A 691 30.35 14.78 -22.89
CA GLU A 691 31.02 13.75 -23.73
C GLU A 691 30.76 13.97 -25.23
N CYS A 692 31.68 13.51 -26.06
CA CYS A 692 31.58 13.63 -27.52
C CYS A 692 30.44 12.77 -28.07
N LEU A 693 29.63 13.35 -28.97
CA LEU A 693 28.59 12.62 -29.69
C LEU A 693 29.11 12.09 -31.03
N ILE A 694 28.36 11.15 -31.64
CA ILE A 694 28.56 10.80 -33.04
C ILE A 694 28.21 12.04 -33.87
N ASP A 695 29.08 12.44 -34.80
CA ASP A 695 29.00 13.69 -35.57
C ASP A 695 29.11 14.99 -34.73
N ASP A 696 29.93 14.96 -33.68
CA ASP A 696 30.26 16.15 -32.88
C ASP A 696 31.05 17.19 -33.69
N TYR A 697 30.57 18.44 -33.69
CA TYR A 697 31.23 19.53 -34.42
C TYR A 697 32.41 20.14 -33.65
N ARG A 698 32.61 19.77 -32.37
CA ARG A 698 33.73 20.25 -31.57
C ARG A 698 35.03 19.60 -32.04
N GLN A 699 36.05 20.41 -32.28
CA GLN A 699 37.31 19.98 -32.90
C GLN A 699 38.01 18.87 -32.11
N ASP A 700 37.94 18.94 -30.78
CA ASP A 700 38.52 17.97 -29.84
C ASP A 700 37.78 16.62 -29.79
N CYS A 701 36.58 16.55 -30.35
CA CYS A 701 35.82 15.31 -30.53
C CYS A 701 36.03 14.65 -31.90
N GLN A 702 36.54 15.40 -32.90
CA GLN A 702 36.78 14.89 -34.26
C GLN A 702 38.11 14.15 -34.41
N ASP A 703 39.02 14.27 -33.44
CA ASP A 703 40.38 13.72 -33.52
C ASP A 703 40.50 12.27 -33.00
N VAL A 704 39.41 11.64 -32.54
CA VAL A 704 39.45 10.32 -31.88
C VAL A 704 39.51 9.13 -32.87
N ASP A 705 39.12 9.32 -34.14
CA ASP A 705 39.02 8.23 -35.13
C ASP A 705 40.29 7.96 -35.95
N LYS A 706 41.43 8.61 -35.64
CA LYS A 706 42.65 8.44 -36.45
C LYS A 706 43.63 7.35 -36.00
N ASP A 707 43.51 6.81 -34.77
CA ASP A 707 44.59 5.97 -34.21
C ASP A 707 44.21 4.54 -33.76
N ALA A 708 42.99 4.03 -34.03
CA ALA A 708 42.58 2.72 -33.47
C ALA A 708 41.80 1.76 -34.39
N SER A 709 41.85 1.91 -35.72
CA SER A 709 41.19 0.97 -36.65
C SER A 709 42.20 0.05 -37.35
N GLY A 710 42.54 -1.07 -36.72
CA GLY A 710 43.30 -2.11 -37.40
C GLY A 710 43.79 -3.24 -36.51
N SER A 711 42.91 -4.06 -35.92
CA SER A 711 43.29 -5.44 -35.50
C SER A 711 42.21 -6.42 -35.00
N ILE A 712 40.90 -6.12 -34.98
CA ILE A 712 39.95 -7.05 -34.33
C ILE A 712 38.64 -7.25 -35.12
N VAL A 713 38.71 -7.81 -36.34
CA VAL A 713 37.48 -8.25 -37.06
C VAL A 713 37.57 -9.68 -37.62
N VAL A 714 38.65 -10.45 -37.41
CA VAL A 714 38.80 -11.78 -38.04
C VAL A 714 38.52 -12.99 -37.11
N LEU A 715 38.23 -12.81 -35.82
CA LEU A 715 38.14 -13.96 -34.90
C LEU A 715 36.76 -14.43 -34.44
N LEU A 716 35.65 -13.80 -34.85
CA LEU A 716 34.31 -14.11 -34.31
C LEU A 716 33.31 -14.78 -35.28
N SER A 717 33.71 -15.17 -36.50
CA SER A 717 32.83 -15.89 -37.44
C SER A 717 33.02 -17.41 -37.47
N VAL A 718 33.87 -18.02 -36.63
CA VAL A 718 34.15 -19.46 -36.66
C VAL A 718 33.54 -20.24 -35.48
N VAL A 719 33.01 -19.58 -34.45
CA VAL A 719 32.48 -20.26 -33.24
C VAL A 719 30.99 -20.63 -33.33
N ALA A 720 30.24 -20.08 -34.30
CA ALA A 720 28.80 -20.29 -34.38
C ALA A 720 28.35 -21.61 -35.04
N THR A 721 29.25 -22.37 -35.69
CA THR A 721 28.86 -23.52 -36.53
C THR A 721 29.17 -24.89 -35.92
N VAL A 722 29.87 -24.97 -34.78
CA VAL A 722 30.36 -26.26 -34.24
C VAL A 722 29.72 -26.65 -32.89
N LEU A 723 29.11 -25.72 -32.14
CA LEU A 723 28.69 -25.99 -30.76
C LEU A 723 27.18 -26.06 -30.49
N VAL A 724 26.31 -25.77 -31.46
CA VAL A 724 24.84 -25.71 -31.22
C VAL A 724 24.08 -26.94 -31.74
N LEU A 725 24.75 -27.87 -32.43
CA LEU A 725 24.09 -28.99 -33.13
C LEU A 725 23.95 -30.37 -32.42
N PRO A 726 24.41 -30.64 -31.17
CA PRO A 726 24.08 -31.92 -30.53
C PRO A 726 23.08 -31.88 -29.36
N VAL A 727 22.48 -30.75 -29.00
CA VAL A 727 21.56 -30.69 -27.82
C VAL A 727 20.10 -31.07 -28.16
N PHE A 728 19.73 -31.13 -29.45
CA PHE A 728 18.35 -31.47 -29.87
C PHE A 728 18.03 -32.97 -30.00
N ALA A 729 18.96 -33.86 -29.66
CA ALA A 729 18.77 -35.31 -29.80
C ALA A 729 18.51 -36.07 -28.47
N LEU A 730 18.25 -35.38 -27.36
CA LEU A 730 18.05 -36.02 -26.04
C LEU A 730 16.66 -35.79 -25.40
N PHE A 731 15.70 -35.26 -26.15
CA PHE A 731 14.30 -35.23 -25.73
C PHE A 731 13.38 -35.71 -26.86
N CYS A 732 13.42 -37.02 -27.11
CA CYS A 732 12.34 -37.83 -27.67
C CYS A 732 12.24 -39.10 -26.84
#